data_AF-A0A1Y1VCN9-F1
#
_entry.id   AF-A0A1Y1VCN9-F1
#
_cell.length_a   1.000
_cell.length_b   1.000
_cell.length_c   1.000
_cell.angle_alpha   90.00
_cell.angle_beta   90.00
_cell.angle_gamma   90.00
#
_symmetry.space_group_name_H-M   'P 1'
#
loop_
_entity.id
_entity.type
_entity.pdbx_description
1 polymer ?
#
loop_
_entity_poly.entity_id
_entity_poly.type
_entity_poly.pdbx_seq_one_letter_code
_entity_poly.pdbx_strand_id
1 'polypeptide(L)'
;MKKIMTVNNETELNKNLYNISSKSLTLNINSVDIEIVNDIIINKNIQTLSIIGISKESSVLKFNNKLFGIIFSDSIKSLTIKNISIHGYLKFENISKVNIENIDIYGTIDFYNDTINNQSVKINNLIYHAISNSNSINNCIELFGNIVISNSIFYGNTSCENSIVSYNGENINNIEISNSHFDGVYSNNCLEINNAFKSNILSSIFEKGGAYIKGGGAIRAIDSNINIDNCKFKDNFSLYDGGVFYIYNALSFNLQNIEAYNSTALETGSLLYIYSSDIVQTKGYLTDIKHFGAGNIKQSINNGGTVACVDGYTILYVENLYGEYLYGGSGAFILNDNSHIELNNIDLFKVDGFKKGGLLLTINSDNSSIFKLSNGNFQNFTQHIDILSSTIVWAEQNSDIYIENLIYNIISGTIQLDNVTIENYYSSQSVNLIRSEDIKPDKSNNNLLILNYVTISEFHPANAIIKTDMGKNIINNSSFSSIYRCIYSDYCKNAYNSASYKINDGNIADIGENSSLMINNNTIIDMFYGEHGFFARKNSTIIIIDSEVTSSIFMKGFINIDTNYENLLGYYLINNTNFLYNMGSDGTILNINNINSDSSVIFNDSSFEMNMAIGFGGVVYSNSFSTNLYVNFNNCFFSDNIAFQGGISYSMNKQCEPNFTNIDELRENDYESFSTNPVKLEFESSLEKCLSVKSGDIIQDIPNFNLIDDYDNKNYIINFEEYDTDLESFIFYSVNVNDTNNAILTGQLTHFCYNEYCSWPSFIITGNPGNYKVQLRLENYGIYKKFDISPLEIDITIEECNKPYIFQDINNIGFKSCYLPECDFSCNTGKCVNTNVCNCEESKYTGKYCNEFYKLERKKSLDTIFRVIAMFLLLITIAIIISIYLLRNNIVIISAGIIFQYIIIIGIMLNCIYLFISIINEKTKKNCVFSFLLYNLGFSLIFGSFIMKTYRIFIILSYSTKKVLNQKTLFLYILMISMIYVIDINMVN
;
A
#
# COMPACT_ATOMS: atom_id res chain seq x y z
N MET A 1 -63.84 -48.70 -25.57
CA MET A 1 -63.22 -50.03 -25.67
C MET A 1 -61.71 -49.84 -25.70
N LYS A 2 -60.97 -50.39 -24.73
CA LYS A 2 -59.50 -50.31 -24.64
C LYS A 2 -58.90 -51.41 -25.52
N LYS A 3 -58.01 -51.06 -26.45
CA LYS A 3 -57.34 -52.02 -27.32
C LYS A 3 -55.89 -52.20 -26.86
N ILE A 4 -55.46 -53.44 -26.66
CA ILE A 4 -54.09 -53.80 -26.26
C ILE A 4 -53.45 -54.53 -27.44
N MET A 5 -52.27 -54.08 -27.87
CA MET A 5 -51.53 -54.63 -29.00
C MET A 5 -50.08 -54.89 -28.60
N THR A 6 -49.51 -55.99 -29.09
CA THR A 6 -48.09 -56.32 -28.92
C THR A 6 -47.32 -55.92 -30.17
N VAL A 7 -46.10 -55.43 -29.99
CA VAL A 7 -45.24 -54.91 -31.06
C VAL A 7 -43.85 -55.53 -30.95
N ASN A 8 -43.38 -56.15 -32.04
CA ASN A 8 -42.05 -56.77 -32.14
C ASN A 8 -41.13 -56.13 -33.20
N ASN A 9 -41.68 -55.28 -34.07
CA ASN A 9 -40.94 -54.63 -35.16
C ASN A 9 -41.65 -53.33 -35.61
N GLU A 10 -40.97 -52.52 -36.42
CA GLU A 10 -41.49 -51.24 -36.93
C GLU A 10 -42.78 -51.41 -37.76
N THR A 11 -42.88 -52.49 -38.55
CA THR A 11 -44.07 -52.73 -39.39
C THR A 11 -45.31 -52.95 -38.52
N GLU A 12 -45.19 -53.71 -37.42
CA GLU A 12 -46.25 -53.90 -36.43
C GLU A 12 -46.58 -52.58 -35.70
N LEU A 13 -45.57 -51.80 -35.32
CA LEU A 13 -45.74 -50.50 -34.66
C LEU A 13 -46.58 -49.56 -35.54
N ASN A 14 -46.16 -49.36 -36.79
CA ASN A 14 -46.84 -48.53 -37.77
C ASN A 14 -48.25 -49.06 -38.08
N LYS A 15 -48.40 -50.36 -38.35
CA LYS A 15 -49.71 -50.97 -38.63
C LYS A 15 -50.70 -50.74 -37.48
N ASN A 16 -50.23 -50.85 -36.25
CA ASN A 16 -51.06 -50.67 -35.06
C ASN A 16 -51.43 -49.20 -34.84
N LEU A 17 -50.53 -48.26 -35.09
CA LEU A 17 -50.82 -46.82 -35.00
C LEU A 17 -51.77 -46.34 -36.11
N TYR A 18 -51.62 -46.83 -37.34
CA TYR A 18 -52.41 -46.34 -38.48
C TYR A 18 -53.81 -46.97 -38.63
N ASN A 19 -54.07 -48.20 -38.19
CA ASN A 19 -55.34 -48.92 -38.47
C ASN A 19 -56.34 -48.95 -37.30
N ILE A 20 -56.28 -48.01 -36.37
CA ILE A 20 -57.09 -48.02 -35.14
C ILE A 20 -58.25 -47.01 -35.17
N SER A 21 -59.43 -47.48 -34.78
CA SER A 21 -60.65 -46.67 -34.57
C SER A 21 -61.02 -46.49 -33.08
N SER A 22 -60.27 -47.07 -32.15
CA SER A 22 -60.54 -47.00 -30.71
C SER A 22 -59.98 -45.72 -30.08
N LYS A 23 -60.76 -45.10 -29.17
CA LYS A 23 -60.33 -43.93 -28.38
C LYS A 23 -59.19 -44.21 -27.39
N SER A 24 -58.90 -45.47 -27.06
CA SER A 24 -57.85 -45.87 -26.11
C SER A 24 -57.02 -47.04 -26.63
N LEU A 25 -55.69 -46.86 -26.64
CA LEU A 25 -54.71 -47.80 -27.17
C LEU A 25 -53.58 -48.03 -26.16
N THR A 26 -53.21 -49.30 -25.95
CA THR A 26 -52.00 -49.71 -25.24
C THR A 26 -51.11 -50.53 -26.17
N LEU A 27 -49.88 -50.07 -26.39
CA LEU A 27 -48.83 -50.74 -27.16
C LEU A 27 -47.83 -51.36 -26.17
N ASN A 28 -47.73 -52.68 -26.19
CA ASN A 28 -46.74 -53.42 -25.42
C ASN A 28 -45.55 -53.73 -26.33
N ILE A 29 -44.40 -53.11 -26.06
CA ILE A 29 -43.14 -53.35 -26.77
C ILE A 29 -42.46 -54.55 -26.10
N ASN A 30 -42.22 -55.61 -26.87
CA ASN A 30 -41.56 -56.81 -26.36
C ASN A 30 -40.06 -56.55 -26.09
N SER A 31 -39.35 -57.60 -25.64
CA SER A 31 -37.90 -57.58 -25.37
C SER A 31 -37.10 -57.57 -26.67
N VAL A 32 -37.22 -56.50 -27.46
CA VAL A 32 -36.57 -56.32 -28.77
C VAL A 32 -36.12 -54.88 -28.97
N ASP A 33 -35.05 -54.72 -29.75
CA ASP A 33 -34.61 -53.45 -30.31
C ASP A 33 -35.35 -53.21 -31.63
N ILE A 34 -36.13 -52.15 -31.69
CA ILE A 34 -36.88 -51.76 -32.90
C ILE A 34 -36.17 -50.57 -33.53
N GLU A 35 -35.51 -50.80 -34.66
CA GLU A 35 -35.00 -49.73 -35.51
C GLU A 35 -36.14 -49.05 -36.27
N ILE A 36 -36.18 -47.72 -36.23
CA ILE A 36 -37.22 -46.89 -36.84
C ILE A 36 -36.57 -45.95 -37.86
N VAL A 37 -37.06 -45.97 -39.11
CA VAL A 37 -36.40 -45.25 -40.22
C VAL A 37 -36.96 -43.86 -40.47
N ASN A 38 -38.17 -43.54 -40.00
CA ASN A 38 -38.86 -42.26 -40.22
C ASN A 38 -39.57 -41.78 -38.95
N ASP A 39 -40.02 -40.52 -38.95
CA ASP A 39 -40.90 -40.00 -37.90
C ASP A 39 -42.19 -40.82 -37.74
N ILE A 40 -42.61 -40.96 -36.48
CA ILE A 40 -43.90 -41.55 -36.12
C ILE A 40 -44.83 -40.41 -35.70
N ILE A 41 -45.75 -40.03 -36.59
CA ILE A 41 -46.74 -38.97 -36.33
C ILE A 41 -48.07 -39.61 -35.90
N ILE A 42 -48.51 -39.31 -34.68
CA ILE A 42 -49.75 -39.84 -34.12
C ILE A 42 -50.82 -38.74 -34.14
N ASN A 43 -51.61 -38.69 -35.21
CA ASN A 43 -52.59 -37.63 -35.50
C ASN A 43 -54.05 -38.11 -35.63
N LYS A 44 -54.39 -39.28 -35.07
CA LYS A 44 -55.72 -39.91 -35.23
C LYS A 44 -56.56 -39.80 -33.95
N ASN A 45 -57.84 -40.21 -34.00
CA ASN A 45 -58.84 -40.16 -32.92
C ASN A 45 -58.52 -41.00 -31.63
N ILE A 46 -57.25 -41.14 -31.25
CA ILE A 46 -56.77 -41.79 -30.03
C ILE A 46 -56.71 -40.72 -28.94
N GLN A 47 -57.60 -40.81 -27.95
CA GLN A 47 -57.61 -39.88 -26.81
C GLN A 47 -56.70 -40.34 -25.66
N THR A 48 -56.45 -41.65 -25.55
CA THR A 48 -55.59 -42.23 -24.51
C THR A 48 -54.62 -43.21 -25.11
N LEU A 49 -53.32 -42.95 -24.99
CA LEU A 49 -52.24 -43.79 -25.50
C LEU A 49 -51.34 -44.26 -24.35
N SER A 50 -50.97 -45.54 -24.37
CA SER A 50 -49.94 -46.07 -23.49
C SER A 50 -48.90 -46.85 -24.30
N ILE A 51 -47.62 -46.55 -24.15
CA ILE A 51 -46.48 -47.26 -24.73
C ILE A 51 -45.71 -47.88 -23.57
N ILE A 52 -45.72 -49.21 -23.46
CA ILE A 52 -45.22 -49.95 -22.30
C ILE A 52 -44.23 -51.00 -22.77
N GLY A 53 -42.97 -50.91 -22.36
CA GLY A 53 -41.99 -51.97 -22.56
C GLY A 53 -42.00 -53.00 -21.42
N ILE A 54 -41.24 -54.09 -21.60
CA ILE A 54 -41.02 -55.09 -20.56
C ILE A 54 -40.07 -54.53 -19.50
N SER A 55 -38.95 -53.97 -19.97
CA SER A 55 -37.95 -53.26 -19.18
C SER A 55 -37.23 -52.26 -20.09
N LYS A 56 -36.64 -51.22 -19.52
CA LYS A 56 -35.92 -50.22 -20.31
C LYS A 56 -34.65 -50.79 -20.95
N GLU A 57 -34.05 -51.82 -20.35
CA GLU A 57 -32.87 -52.51 -20.86
C GLU A 57 -33.18 -53.42 -22.05
N SER A 58 -34.41 -53.96 -22.12
CA SER A 58 -34.78 -54.96 -23.11
C SER A 58 -35.71 -54.46 -24.21
N SER A 59 -36.41 -53.35 -23.98
CA SER A 59 -37.38 -52.78 -24.91
C SER A 59 -36.85 -51.43 -25.38
N VAL A 60 -36.34 -51.37 -26.61
CA VAL A 60 -35.65 -50.19 -27.14
C VAL A 60 -36.31 -49.74 -28.45
N LEU A 61 -36.66 -48.46 -28.54
CA LEU A 61 -37.03 -47.80 -29.80
C LEU A 61 -35.85 -46.95 -30.26
N LYS A 62 -35.28 -47.26 -31.42
CA LYS A 62 -34.06 -46.61 -31.91
C LYS A 62 -34.30 -46.00 -33.28
N PHE A 63 -34.29 -44.68 -33.37
CA PHE A 63 -34.42 -43.99 -34.65
C PHE A 63 -33.06 -43.95 -35.36
N ASN A 64 -33.02 -44.35 -36.63
CA ASN A 64 -31.79 -44.39 -37.42
C ASN A 64 -31.20 -43.00 -37.65
N ASN A 65 -32.06 -41.98 -37.69
CA ASN A 65 -31.67 -40.58 -37.62
C ASN A 65 -32.16 -40.00 -36.29
N LYS A 66 -31.25 -39.38 -35.54
CA LYS A 66 -31.55 -38.75 -34.24
C LYS A 66 -32.50 -37.55 -34.34
N LEU A 67 -32.66 -36.98 -35.55
CA LEU A 67 -33.68 -35.96 -35.83
C LEU A 67 -35.08 -36.55 -35.90
N PHE A 68 -35.22 -37.86 -36.12
CA PHE A 68 -36.51 -38.51 -36.17
C PHE A 68 -36.99 -38.90 -34.78
N GLY A 69 -38.30 -38.94 -34.64
CA GLY A 69 -38.93 -39.09 -33.34
C GLY A 69 -40.37 -39.54 -33.38
N ILE A 70 -41.00 -39.46 -32.20
CA ILE A 70 -42.44 -39.64 -32.04
C ILE A 70 -43.08 -38.29 -31.82
N ILE A 71 -44.00 -37.91 -32.71
CA ILE A 71 -44.78 -36.68 -32.63
C ILE A 71 -46.20 -37.04 -32.19
N PHE A 72 -46.52 -36.67 -30.95
CA PHE A 72 -47.83 -36.86 -30.35
C PHE A 72 -48.68 -35.61 -30.58
N SER A 73 -49.75 -35.71 -31.40
CA SER A 73 -50.63 -34.57 -31.67
C SER A 73 -51.65 -34.34 -30.55
N ASP A 74 -52.27 -33.15 -30.59
CA ASP A 74 -53.39 -32.68 -29.77
C ASP A 74 -54.61 -33.61 -29.65
N SER A 75 -54.73 -34.57 -30.57
CA SER A 75 -55.76 -35.62 -30.54
C SER A 75 -55.65 -36.52 -29.30
N ILE A 76 -54.44 -36.65 -28.74
CA ILE A 76 -54.13 -37.40 -27.53
C ILE A 76 -54.33 -36.52 -26.31
N LYS A 77 -55.30 -36.88 -25.45
CA LYS A 77 -55.53 -36.20 -24.18
C LYS A 77 -54.66 -36.74 -23.07
N SER A 78 -54.44 -38.06 -23.04
CA SER A 78 -53.65 -38.73 -22.01
C SER A 78 -52.65 -39.69 -22.60
N LEU A 79 -51.38 -39.53 -22.24
CA LEU A 79 -50.26 -40.34 -22.68
C LEU A 79 -49.55 -40.98 -21.49
N THR A 80 -49.16 -42.24 -21.64
CA THR A 80 -48.29 -42.93 -20.69
C THR A 80 -47.17 -43.65 -21.44
N ILE A 81 -45.92 -43.38 -21.10
CA ILE A 81 -44.76 -44.11 -21.59
C ILE A 81 -44.12 -44.77 -20.37
N LYS A 82 -43.82 -46.07 -20.44
CA LYS A 82 -43.26 -46.80 -19.29
C LYS A 82 -42.31 -47.94 -19.67
N ASN A 83 -41.27 -48.16 -18.86
CA ASN A 83 -40.37 -49.33 -18.92
C ASN A 83 -39.73 -49.54 -20.31
N ILE A 84 -39.21 -48.48 -20.93
CA ILE A 84 -38.70 -48.52 -22.31
C ILE A 84 -37.52 -47.56 -22.48
N SER A 85 -36.60 -47.85 -23.41
CA SER A 85 -35.57 -46.91 -23.85
C SER A 85 -35.92 -46.32 -25.21
N ILE A 86 -35.72 -45.00 -25.39
CA ILE A 86 -36.02 -44.29 -26.64
C ILE A 86 -34.79 -43.51 -27.09
N HIS A 87 -34.28 -43.81 -28.28
CA HIS A 87 -33.19 -43.06 -28.94
C HIS A 87 -33.76 -42.27 -30.10
N GLY A 88 -34.19 -41.03 -29.86
CA GLY A 88 -34.81 -40.18 -30.86
C GLY A 88 -35.53 -38.99 -30.22
N TYR A 89 -36.13 -38.16 -31.07
CA TYR A 89 -36.88 -36.97 -30.67
C TYR A 89 -38.28 -37.33 -30.12
N LEU A 90 -38.78 -36.60 -29.12
CA LEU A 90 -40.14 -36.73 -28.62
C LEU A 90 -40.81 -35.37 -28.60
N LYS A 91 -41.90 -35.22 -29.38
CA LYS A 91 -42.68 -33.98 -29.43
C LYS A 91 -44.09 -34.21 -28.88
N PHE A 92 -44.53 -33.36 -27.96
CA PHE A 92 -45.83 -33.43 -27.32
C PHE A 92 -46.62 -32.16 -27.64
N GLU A 93 -47.62 -32.23 -28.52
CA GLU A 93 -48.42 -31.07 -28.92
C GLU A 93 -49.74 -31.05 -28.13
N ASN A 94 -49.90 -30.09 -27.22
CA ASN A 94 -51.16 -29.80 -26.52
C ASN A 94 -51.79 -31.01 -25.75
N ILE A 95 -50.98 -31.86 -25.11
CA ILE A 95 -51.48 -33.06 -24.39
C ILE A 95 -51.84 -32.73 -22.94
N SER A 96 -53.10 -32.94 -22.56
CA SER A 96 -53.56 -32.58 -21.21
C SER A 96 -52.91 -33.35 -20.06
N LYS A 97 -52.51 -34.62 -20.28
CA LYS A 97 -51.89 -35.46 -19.25
C LYS A 97 -50.79 -36.36 -19.84
N VAL A 98 -49.55 -36.21 -19.39
CA VAL A 98 -48.41 -37.04 -19.80
C VAL A 98 -47.80 -37.71 -18.58
N ASN A 99 -47.55 -39.02 -18.65
CA ASN A 99 -46.88 -39.79 -17.60
C ASN A 99 -45.70 -40.58 -18.19
N ILE A 100 -44.48 -40.25 -17.79
CA ILE A 100 -43.22 -40.89 -18.20
C ILE A 100 -42.67 -41.58 -16.95
N GLU A 101 -42.53 -42.91 -16.99
CA GLU A 101 -42.15 -43.69 -15.80
C GLU A 101 -41.12 -44.78 -16.13
N ASN A 102 -39.96 -44.78 -15.45
CA ASN A 102 -38.91 -45.80 -15.59
C ASN A 102 -38.43 -45.96 -17.05
N ILE A 103 -37.83 -44.91 -17.60
CA ILE A 103 -37.46 -44.80 -19.02
C ILE A 103 -36.03 -44.26 -19.14
N ASP A 104 -35.32 -44.69 -20.18
CA ASP A 104 -34.09 -44.02 -20.62
C ASP A 104 -34.35 -43.30 -21.97
N ILE A 105 -33.99 -42.03 -22.08
CA ILE A 105 -34.18 -41.23 -23.29
C ILE A 105 -32.83 -40.69 -23.77
N TYR A 106 -32.51 -40.94 -25.03
CA TYR A 106 -31.34 -40.46 -25.74
C TYR A 106 -31.80 -39.58 -26.91
N GLY A 107 -32.00 -38.28 -26.69
CA GLY A 107 -32.57 -37.39 -27.70
C GLY A 107 -33.05 -36.06 -27.13
N THR A 108 -33.98 -35.40 -27.82
CA THR A 108 -34.59 -34.13 -27.40
C THR A 108 -36.05 -34.36 -27.02
N ILE A 109 -36.53 -33.64 -26.00
CA ILE A 109 -37.92 -33.70 -25.53
C ILE A 109 -38.53 -32.30 -25.67
N ASP A 110 -39.61 -32.18 -26.42
CA ASP A 110 -40.21 -30.89 -26.73
C ASP A 110 -41.71 -30.94 -26.44
N PHE A 111 -42.13 -30.25 -25.38
CA PHE A 111 -43.54 -30.01 -25.13
C PHE A 111 -43.93 -28.70 -25.80
N TYR A 112 -44.81 -28.79 -26.79
CA TYR A 112 -45.31 -27.65 -27.51
C TYR A 112 -46.72 -27.31 -27.04
N ASN A 113 -46.94 -26.07 -26.59
CA ASN A 113 -48.23 -25.59 -26.12
C ASN A 113 -48.60 -24.25 -26.81
N ASP A 114 -49.67 -24.25 -27.61
CA ASP A 114 -50.16 -23.04 -28.30
C ASP A 114 -51.12 -22.21 -27.44
N THR A 115 -51.59 -22.76 -26.32
CA THR A 115 -52.65 -22.17 -25.50
C THR A 115 -52.36 -22.33 -24.02
N ILE A 116 -52.51 -21.26 -23.24
CA ILE A 116 -52.37 -21.29 -21.78
C ILE A 116 -53.24 -22.41 -21.22
N ASN A 117 -52.63 -23.46 -20.66
CA ASN A 117 -53.35 -24.66 -20.26
C ASN A 117 -52.76 -25.31 -19.01
N ASN A 118 -53.64 -25.79 -18.14
CA ASN A 118 -53.31 -26.61 -16.97
C ASN A 118 -52.98 -28.07 -17.38
N GLN A 119 -52.02 -28.27 -18.28
CA GLN A 119 -51.51 -29.61 -18.59
C GLN A 119 -50.91 -30.24 -17.33
N SER A 120 -50.88 -31.57 -17.23
CA SER A 120 -50.24 -32.28 -16.12
C SER A 120 -49.22 -33.27 -16.65
N VAL A 121 -47.94 -33.01 -16.39
CA VAL A 121 -46.82 -33.87 -16.81
C VAL A 121 -46.18 -34.47 -15.56
N LYS A 122 -46.07 -35.80 -15.55
CA LYS A 122 -45.37 -36.54 -14.49
C LYS A 122 -44.21 -37.31 -15.09
N ILE A 123 -43.02 -37.08 -14.55
CA ILE A 123 -41.76 -37.73 -14.92
C ILE A 123 -41.22 -38.40 -13.66
N ASN A 124 -41.07 -39.72 -13.69
CA ASN A 124 -40.54 -40.48 -12.55
C ASN A 124 -39.54 -41.52 -13.03
N ASN A 125 -38.37 -41.58 -12.38
CA ASN A 125 -37.32 -42.54 -12.71
C ASN A 125 -36.88 -42.47 -14.19
N LEU A 126 -36.69 -41.25 -14.71
CA LEU A 126 -36.16 -41.00 -16.05
C LEU A 126 -34.63 -40.90 -15.99
N ILE A 127 -33.93 -41.55 -16.92
CA ILE A 127 -32.53 -41.22 -17.23
C ILE A 127 -32.51 -40.55 -18.60
N TYR A 128 -32.17 -39.27 -18.63
CA TYR A 128 -32.15 -38.46 -19.84
C TYR A 128 -30.71 -38.15 -20.26
N HIS A 129 -30.40 -38.42 -21.52
CA HIS A 129 -29.16 -38.06 -22.17
C HIS A 129 -29.46 -37.14 -23.35
N ALA A 130 -29.07 -35.87 -23.23
CA ALA A 130 -29.21 -34.91 -24.31
C ALA A 130 -28.36 -35.33 -25.52
N ILE A 131 -29.01 -35.47 -26.66
CA ILE A 131 -28.37 -35.72 -27.95
C ILE A 131 -29.17 -34.97 -29.02
N SER A 132 -28.58 -33.95 -29.63
CA SER A 132 -29.13 -33.33 -30.85
C SER A 132 -28.14 -33.38 -32.01
N ASN A 133 -28.69 -33.58 -33.22
CA ASN A 133 -27.97 -33.55 -34.49
C ASN A 133 -28.25 -32.27 -35.30
N SER A 134 -29.15 -31.39 -34.84
CA SER A 134 -29.45 -30.13 -35.52
C SER A 134 -28.41 -29.07 -35.15
N ASN A 135 -28.34 -28.01 -35.95
CA ASN A 135 -27.78 -26.74 -35.47
C ASN A 135 -28.40 -26.45 -34.10
N SER A 136 -27.55 -26.01 -33.19
CA SER A 136 -27.76 -25.93 -31.75
C SER A 136 -29.18 -25.51 -31.35
N ILE A 137 -29.89 -26.40 -30.66
CA ILE A 137 -31.20 -26.07 -30.06
C ILE A 137 -30.98 -25.24 -28.81
N ASN A 138 -31.90 -24.33 -28.48
CA ASN A 138 -31.70 -23.47 -27.31
C ASN A 138 -31.70 -24.30 -26.01
N ASN A 139 -32.72 -25.13 -25.80
CA ASN A 139 -32.87 -25.97 -24.60
C ASN A 139 -33.00 -27.45 -24.98
N CYS A 140 -32.55 -28.36 -24.12
CA CYS A 140 -32.67 -29.81 -24.39
C CYS A 140 -34.09 -30.35 -24.15
N ILE A 141 -34.75 -29.80 -23.14
CA ILE A 141 -36.12 -30.12 -22.74
C ILE A 141 -36.90 -28.82 -22.54
N GLU A 142 -38.03 -28.67 -23.24
CA GLU A 142 -38.98 -27.58 -22.99
C GLU A 142 -40.24 -28.14 -22.33
N LEU A 143 -40.67 -27.53 -21.22
CA LEU A 143 -41.80 -27.98 -20.40
C LEU A 143 -42.81 -26.85 -20.15
N PHE A 144 -44.10 -27.19 -20.18
CA PHE A 144 -45.23 -26.31 -19.93
C PHE A 144 -46.29 -27.03 -19.07
N GLY A 145 -47.11 -26.29 -18.32
CA GLY A 145 -48.16 -26.85 -17.47
C GLY A 145 -47.68 -27.26 -16.07
N ASN A 146 -48.46 -28.07 -15.35
CA ASN A 146 -48.12 -28.56 -14.01
C ASN A 146 -47.19 -29.78 -14.10
N ILE A 147 -45.94 -29.58 -13.71
CA ILE A 147 -44.86 -30.55 -13.85
C ILE A 147 -44.52 -31.18 -12.50
N VAL A 148 -44.37 -32.51 -12.48
CA VAL A 148 -43.80 -33.25 -11.35
C VAL A 148 -42.66 -34.14 -11.85
N ILE A 149 -41.44 -33.89 -11.40
CA ILE A 149 -40.22 -34.66 -11.69
C ILE A 149 -39.76 -35.33 -10.39
N SER A 150 -39.50 -36.64 -10.43
CA SER A 150 -39.01 -37.37 -9.26
C SER A 150 -38.03 -38.48 -9.62
N ASN A 151 -37.03 -38.71 -8.76
CA ASN A 151 -36.08 -39.81 -8.88
C ASN A 151 -35.38 -39.91 -10.25
N SER A 152 -35.13 -38.77 -10.90
CA SER A 152 -34.69 -38.73 -12.31
C SER A 152 -33.27 -38.16 -12.45
N ILE A 153 -32.58 -38.53 -13.52
CA ILE A 153 -31.21 -38.11 -13.83
C ILE A 153 -31.19 -37.47 -15.21
N PHE A 154 -30.58 -36.29 -15.33
CA PHE A 154 -30.49 -35.53 -16.56
C PHE A 154 -29.04 -35.18 -16.88
N TYR A 155 -28.57 -35.58 -18.06
CA TYR A 155 -27.25 -35.24 -18.58
C TYR A 155 -27.38 -34.26 -19.73
N GLY A 156 -26.74 -33.10 -19.58
CA GLY A 156 -26.62 -32.07 -20.61
C GLY A 156 -25.73 -32.48 -21.78
N ASN A 157 -25.62 -31.59 -22.77
CA ASN A 157 -24.79 -31.77 -23.95
C ASN A 157 -24.55 -30.42 -24.65
N THR A 158 -23.37 -30.23 -25.24
CA THR A 158 -23.02 -29.05 -26.05
C THR A 158 -23.92 -28.80 -27.26
N SER A 159 -24.78 -29.77 -27.62
CA SER A 159 -25.78 -29.62 -28.69
C SER A 159 -27.00 -28.77 -28.30
N CYS A 160 -27.20 -28.50 -27.01
CA CYS A 160 -28.11 -27.47 -26.52
C CYS A 160 -27.30 -26.24 -26.08
N GLU A 161 -27.77 -25.03 -26.33
CA GLU A 161 -26.99 -23.80 -26.05
C GLU A 161 -27.14 -23.29 -24.62
N ASN A 162 -28.34 -23.42 -24.05
CA ASN A 162 -28.71 -22.73 -22.82
C ASN A 162 -28.93 -23.71 -21.68
N SER A 163 -30.08 -24.40 -21.63
CA SER A 163 -30.49 -25.18 -20.45
C SER A 163 -30.80 -26.64 -20.76
N ILE A 164 -30.57 -27.55 -19.81
CA ILE A 164 -31.04 -28.93 -19.92
C ILE A 164 -32.58 -28.95 -19.89
N VAL A 165 -33.17 -28.29 -18.89
CA VAL A 165 -34.63 -28.16 -18.75
C VAL A 165 -34.98 -26.68 -18.72
N SER A 166 -35.86 -26.25 -19.62
CA SER A 166 -36.51 -24.94 -19.58
C SER A 166 -37.99 -25.14 -19.33
N TYR A 167 -38.48 -24.56 -18.24
CA TYR A 167 -39.87 -24.65 -17.80
C TYR A 167 -40.52 -23.27 -17.87
N ASN A 168 -41.69 -23.19 -18.50
CA ASN A 168 -42.53 -22.01 -18.50
C ASN A 168 -43.87 -22.30 -17.82
N GLY A 169 -44.10 -21.67 -16.66
CA GLY A 169 -45.30 -21.86 -15.87
C GLY A 169 -46.50 -21.03 -16.31
N GLU A 170 -46.37 -20.15 -17.31
CA GLU A 170 -47.47 -19.35 -17.86
C GLU A 170 -48.22 -18.53 -16.79
N ASN A 171 -47.52 -18.16 -15.70
CA ASN A 171 -48.00 -17.47 -14.50
C ASN A 171 -49.02 -18.21 -13.63
N ILE A 172 -49.46 -19.41 -14.04
CA ILE A 172 -50.54 -20.15 -13.35
C ILE A 172 -50.14 -21.56 -12.92
N ASN A 173 -49.07 -22.11 -13.48
CA ASN A 173 -48.67 -23.50 -13.30
C ASN A 173 -47.48 -23.65 -12.35
N ASN A 174 -47.36 -24.86 -11.80
CA ASN A 174 -46.33 -25.22 -10.82
C ASN A 174 -45.37 -26.28 -11.34
N ILE A 175 -44.14 -26.24 -10.83
CA ILE A 175 -43.15 -27.31 -11.02
C ILE A 175 -42.70 -27.86 -9.66
N GLU A 176 -42.68 -29.19 -9.54
CA GLU A 176 -42.18 -29.92 -8.37
C GLU A 176 -41.06 -30.87 -8.83
N ILE A 177 -39.87 -30.75 -8.24
CA ILE A 177 -38.71 -31.60 -8.52
C ILE A 177 -38.23 -32.22 -7.20
N SER A 178 -38.04 -33.53 -7.18
CA SER A 178 -37.56 -34.22 -5.97
C SER A 178 -36.58 -35.35 -6.28
N ASN A 179 -35.60 -35.56 -5.39
CA ASN A 179 -34.66 -36.68 -5.45
C ASN A 179 -34.02 -36.87 -6.83
N SER A 180 -33.70 -35.77 -7.53
CA SER A 180 -33.24 -35.82 -8.91
C SER A 180 -31.82 -35.28 -9.06
N HIS A 181 -31.15 -35.64 -10.14
CA HIS A 181 -29.77 -35.26 -10.43
C HIS A 181 -29.66 -34.61 -11.80
N PHE A 182 -29.04 -33.44 -11.87
CA PHE A 182 -28.78 -32.70 -13.10
C PHE A 182 -27.28 -32.48 -13.26
N ASP A 183 -26.70 -32.96 -14.36
CA ASP A 183 -25.31 -32.73 -14.74
C ASP A 183 -25.27 -31.89 -16.02
N GLY A 184 -24.85 -30.62 -15.89
CA GLY A 184 -24.77 -29.66 -16.99
C GLY A 184 -23.58 -29.85 -17.93
N VAL A 185 -22.65 -30.77 -17.62
CA VAL A 185 -21.41 -31.04 -18.38
C VAL A 185 -20.62 -29.78 -18.75
N TYR A 186 -20.67 -28.76 -17.90
CA TYR A 186 -20.18 -27.38 -18.08
C TYR A 186 -20.63 -26.72 -19.38
N SER A 187 -21.68 -27.20 -20.02
CA SER A 187 -22.13 -26.72 -21.32
C SER A 187 -23.52 -26.10 -21.24
N ASN A 188 -24.31 -26.50 -20.24
CA ASN A 188 -25.68 -26.08 -20.08
C ASN A 188 -25.97 -25.65 -18.64
N ASN A 189 -26.81 -24.64 -18.49
CA ASN A 189 -27.56 -24.42 -17.26
C ASN A 189 -28.40 -25.67 -16.95
N CYS A 190 -28.50 -26.07 -15.69
CA CYS A 190 -29.26 -27.28 -15.37
C CYS A 190 -30.77 -27.06 -15.49
N LEU A 191 -31.28 -25.94 -14.97
CA LEU A 191 -32.70 -25.66 -14.91
C LEU A 191 -33.02 -24.16 -15.07
N GLU A 192 -33.85 -23.85 -16.05
CA GLU A 192 -34.43 -22.52 -16.28
C GLU A 192 -35.93 -22.55 -15.97
N ILE A 193 -36.39 -21.61 -15.13
CA ILE A 193 -37.78 -21.51 -14.66
C ILE A 193 -38.30 -20.11 -14.98
N ASN A 194 -39.32 -20.03 -15.82
CA ASN A 194 -39.93 -18.77 -16.23
C ASN A 194 -41.41 -18.74 -15.83
N ASN A 195 -41.89 -17.60 -15.31
CA ASN A 195 -43.31 -17.35 -15.05
C ASN A 195 -44.00 -18.46 -14.23
N ALA A 196 -43.31 -19.06 -13.25
CA ALA A 196 -43.87 -20.13 -12.44
C ALA A 196 -44.65 -19.56 -11.26
N PHE A 197 -45.91 -19.98 -11.09
CA PHE A 197 -46.69 -19.60 -9.91
C PHE A 197 -46.03 -20.11 -8.63
N LYS A 198 -45.51 -21.35 -8.67
CA LYS A 198 -44.73 -21.96 -7.60
C LYS A 198 -43.76 -23.03 -8.14
N SER A 199 -42.52 -23.00 -7.65
CA SER A 199 -41.48 -23.99 -7.97
C SER A 199 -40.95 -24.60 -6.69
N ASN A 200 -41.09 -25.91 -6.49
CA ASN A 200 -40.55 -26.63 -5.34
C ASN A 200 -39.46 -27.61 -5.78
N ILE A 201 -38.25 -27.49 -5.23
CA ILE A 201 -37.12 -28.37 -5.54
C ILE A 201 -36.58 -28.96 -4.24
N LEU A 202 -36.61 -30.27 -4.12
CA LEU A 202 -36.31 -30.98 -2.87
C LEU A 202 -35.25 -32.05 -3.08
N SER A 203 -34.29 -32.15 -2.15
CA SER A 203 -33.36 -33.30 -2.04
C SER A 203 -32.66 -33.66 -3.35
N SER A 204 -32.28 -32.66 -4.15
CA SER A 204 -31.74 -32.85 -5.51
C SER A 204 -30.28 -32.38 -5.62
N ILE A 205 -29.58 -32.86 -6.64
CA ILE A 205 -28.18 -32.53 -6.91
C ILE A 205 -28.09 -31.83 -8.26
N PHE A 206 -27.37 -30.71 -8.30
CA PHE A 206 -27.05 -29.96 -9.51
C PHE A 206 -25.54 -29.81 -9.61
N GLU A 207 -24.93 -30.39 -10.63
CA GLU A 207 -23.49 -30.32 -10.81
C GLU A 207 -23.06 -29.97 -12.22
N LYS A 208 -21.87 -29.36 -12.32
CA LYS A 208 -21.26 -28.97 -13.59
C LYS A 208 -22.21 -28.15 -14.47
N GLY A 209 -23.07 -27.34 -13.87
CA GLY A 209 -23.87 -26.36 -14.59
C GLY A 209 -22.97 -25.32 -15.26
N GLY A 210 -23.27 -24.96 -16.51
CA GLY A 210 -22.47 -24.01 -17.30
C GLY A 210 -23.35 -22.99 -18.01
N ALA A 211 -23.21 -21.71 -17.65
CA ALA A 211 -24.00 -20.64 -18.24
C ALA A 211 -23.12 -19.59 -18.94
N TYR A 212 -23.20 -19.54 -20.27
CA TYR A 212 -22.35 -18.66 -21.12
C TYR A 212 -23.11 -17.58 -21.86
N ILE A 213 -24.45 -17.56 -21.77
CA ILE A 213 -25.32 -16.60 -22.47
C ILE A 213 -26.02 -15.66 -21.48
N LYS A 214 -26.54 -16.23 -20.39
CA LYS A 214 -27.08 -15.48 -19.24
C LYS A 214 -26.62 -16.15 -17.96
N GLY A 215 -26.88 -15.53 -16.82
CA GLY A 215 -26.43 -16.02 -15.51
C GLY A 215 -27.05 -17.35 -15.05
N GLY A 216 -26.67 -17.81 -13.86
CA GLY A 216 -27.23 -18.98 -13.19
C GLY A 216 -26.65 -20.27 -13.74
N GLY A 217 -25.48 -20.71 -13.26
CA GLY A 217 -24.86 -21.96 -13.71
C GLY A 217 -25.76 -23.18 -13.45
N ALA A 218 -26.33 -23.28 -12.26
CA ALA A 218 -27.25 -24.37 -11.92
C ALA A 218 -28.71 -24.02 -12.23
N ILE A 219 -29.22 -22.95 -11.62
CA ILE A 219 -30.64 -22.59 -11.71
C ILE A 219 -30.78 -21.13 -12.09
N ARG A 220 -31.57 -20.89 -13.14
CA ARG A 220 -32.01 -19.57 -13.55
C ARG A 220 -33.51 -19.47 -13.36
N ALA A 221 -33.97 -18.38 -12.78
CA ALA A 221 -35.39 -18.15 -12.62
C ALA A 221 -35.81 -16.70 -12.82
N ILE A 222 -36.91 -16.54 -13.55
CA ILE A 222 -37.42 -15.26 -14.02
C ILE A 222 -38.91 -15.22 -13.71
N ASP A 223 -39.36 -14.15 -13.04
CA ASP A 223 -40.78 -13.91 -12.72
C ASP A 223 -41.45 -15.12 -12.03
N SER A 224 -40.74 -15.77 -11.10
CA SER A 224 -41.12 -17.07 -10.55
C SER A 224 -40.95 -17.16 -9.04
N ASN A 225 -41.89 -17.81 -8.34
CA ASN A 225 -41.72 -18.16 -6.92
C ASN A 225 -40.97 -19.48 -6.77
N ILE A 226 -39.95 -19.52 -5.92
CA ILE A 226 -39.08 -20.70 -5.80
C ILE A 226 -38.83 -21.05 -4.34
N ASN A 227 -38.91 -22.34 -4.06
CA ASN A 227 -38.54 -22.94 -2.79
C ASN A 227 -37.61 -24.13 -3.03
N ILE A 228 -36.39 -24.07 -2.51
CA ILE A 228 -35.37 -25.12 -2.66
C ILE A 228 -34.94 -25.58 -1.26
N ASP A 229 -35.04 -26.87 -1.00
CA ASP A 229 -34.68 -27.44 0.30
C ASP A 229 -33.83 -28.72 0.14
N ASN A 230 -32.85 -28.86 1.03
CA ASN A 230 -31.99 -30.05 1.16
C ASN A 230 -31.24 -30.41 -0.14
N CYS A 231 -30.80 -29.43 -0.91
CA CYS A 231 -30.15 -29.64 -2.22
C CYS A 231 -28.64 -29.41 -2.18
N LYS A 232 -27.91 -30.06 -3.10
CA LYS A 232 -26.46 -29.90 -3.26
C LYS A 232 -26.10 -29.34 -4.63
N PHE A 233 -25.14 -28.41 -4.65
CA PHE A 233 -24.66 -27.73 -5.85
C PHE A 233 -23.15 -27.91 -5.96
N LYS A 234 -22.65 -28.46 -7.08
CA LYS A 234 -21.21 -28.76 -7.23
C LYS A 234 -20.65 -28.28 -8.54
N ASP A 235 -19.52 -27.59 -8.45
CA ASP A 235 -18.72 -27.19 -9.60
C ASP A 235 -19.53 -26.45 -10.67
N ASN A 236 -20.41 -25.53 -10.28
CA ASN A 236 -21.22 -24.76 -11.23
C ASN A 236 -20.48 -23.50 -11.67
N PHE A 237 -20.60 -23.15 -12.94
CA PHE A 237 -19.89 -22.02 -13.53
C PHE A 237 -20.85 -21.13 -14.31
N SER A 238 -20.72 -19.83 -14.12
CA SER A 238 -21.37 -18.81 -14.93
C SER A 238 -20.32 -17.81 -15.44
N LEU A 239 -20.35 -17.53 -16.74
CA LEU A 239 -19.58 -16.43 -17.31
C LEU A 239 -20.13 -15.06 -16.85
N TYR A 240 -21.42 -15.01 -16.51
CA TYR A 240 -22.13 -13.82 -16.03
C TYR A 240 -22.51 -13.99 -14.56
N ASP A 241 -23.55 -13.31 -14.11
CA ASP A 241 -23.97 -13.29 -12.72
C ASP A 241 -24.55 -14.65 -12.26
N GLY A 242 -24.48 -14.96 -10.97
CA GLY A 242 -25.13 -16.15 -10.42
C GLY A 242 -24.40 -17.45 -10.78
N GLY A 243 -23.40 -17.84 -9.99
CA GLY A 243 -22.66 -19.09 -10.25
C GLY A 243 -23.56 -20.32 -10.03
N VAL A 244 -24.37 -20.28 -8.96
CA VAL A 244 -25.43 -21.27 -8.72
C VAL A 244 -26.79 -20.73 -9.16
N PHE A 245 -27.22 -19.62 -8.55
CA PHE A 245 -28.57 -19.07 -8.72
C PHE A 245 -28.55 -17.72 -9.41
N TYR A 246 -29.39 -17.55 -10.43
CA TYR A 246 -29.73 -16.27 -11.03
C TYR A 246 -31.23 -16.04 -10.92
N ILE A 247 -31.64 -15.04 -10.14
CA ILE A 247 -33.03 -14.77 -9.79
C ILE A 247 -33.41 -13.37 -10.27
N TYR A 248 -34.45 -13.27 -11.09
CA TYR A 248 -34.90 -12.01 -11.68
C TYR A 248 -36.40 -11.81 -11.44
N ASN A 249 -36.78 -10.72 -10.78
CA ASN A 249 -38.17 -10.32 -10.50
C ASN A 249 -39.01 -11.43 -9.83
N ALA A 250 -38.42 -12.21 -8.92
CA ALA A 250 -39.14 -13.25 -8.19
C ALA A 250 -39.93 -12.64 -7.02
N LEU A 251 -41.24 -12.87 -6.91
CA LEU A 251 -41.97 -12.39 -5.73
C LEU A 251 -41.43 -13.00 -4.41
N SER A 252 -40.96 -14.25 -4.46
CA SER A 252 -40.31 -14.93 -3.34
C SER A 252 -39.27 -15.96 -3.79
N PHE A 253 -38.16 -16.04 -3.06
CA PHE A 253 -37.07 -16.99 -3.28
C PHE A 253 -36.57 -17.57 -1.95
N ASN A 254 -36.79 -18.86 -1.71
CA ASN A 254 -36.45 -19.51 -0.44
C ASN A 254 -35.43 -20.63 -0.67
N LEU A 255 -34.32 -20.59 0.08
CA LEU A 255 -33.28 -21.62 0.15
C LEU A 255 -33.14 -22.12 1.58
N GLN A 256 -33.18 -23.44 1.76
CA GLN A 256 -33.01 -24.08 3.06
C GLN A 256 -32.09 -25.31 2.95
N ASN A 257 -31.18 -25.49 3.92
CA ASN A 257 -30.29 -26.66 3.99
C ASN A 257 -29.49 -26.89 2.69
N ILE A 258 -28.77 -25.87 2.23
CA ILE A 258 -28.06 -25.92 0.94
C ILE A 258 -26.55 -26.11 1.15
N GLU A 259 -25.95 -27.03 0.39
CA GLU A 259 -24.51 -27.18 0.31
C GLU A 259 -24.02 -26.87 -1.11
N ALA A 260 -23.21 -25.83 -1.27
CA ALA A 260 -22.61 -25.41 -2.53
C ALA A 260 -21.09 -25.56 -2.50
N TYR A 261 -20.51 -26.15 -3.55
CA TYR A 261 -19.08 -26.41 -3.68
C TYR A 261 -18.56 -25.90 -5.02
N ASN A 262 -17.40 -25.24 -5.01
CA ASN A 262 -16.64 -24.78 -6.18
C ASN A 262 -17.49 -24.05 -7.22
N SER A 263 -18.50 -23.30 -6.77
CA SER A 263 -19.41 -22.62 -7.68
C SER A 263 -18.96 -21.17 -7.86
N THR A 264 -18.83 -20.74 -9.12
CA THR A 264 -18.20 -19.46 -9.47
C THR A 264 -18.99 -18.72 -10.56
N ALA A 265 -19.25 -17.45 -10.34
CA ALA A 265 -19.62 -16.49 -11.38
C ALA A 265 -18.41 -15.63 -11.72
N LEU A 266 -18.11 -15.42 -13.00
CA LEU A 266 -17.01 -14.54 -13.39
C LEU A 266 -17.36 -13.06 -13.19
N GLU A 267 -18.63 -12.67 -13.34
CA GLU A 267 -19.08 -11.29 -13.08
C GLU A 267 -19.34 -11.04 -11.59
N THR A 268 -20.45 -11.56 -11.04
CA THR A 268 -20.79 -11.42 -9.62
C THR A 268 -21.76 -12.49 -9.09
N GLY A 269 -21.84 -12.65 -7.77
CA GLY A 269 -22.84 -13.51 -7.12
C GLY A 269 -22.56 -15.00 -7.33
N SER A 270 -21.42 -15.50 -6.86
CA SER A 270 -20.99 -16.88 -7.11
C SER A 270 -21.94 -17.93 -6.54
N LEU A 271 -22.56 -17.70 -5.38
CA LEU A 271 -23.71 -18.49 -4.95
C LEU A 271 -25.01 -17.91 -5.54
N LEU A 272 -25.28 -16.63 -5.30
CA LEU A 272 -26.56 -16.00 -5.64
C LEU A 272 -26.38 -14.65 -6.34
N TYR A 273 -27.02 -14.48 -7.48
CA TYR A 273 -27.39 -13.18 -8.00
C TYR A 273 -28.91 -13.02 -7.96
N ILE A 274 -29.39 -11.92 -7.37
CA ILE A 274 -30.82 -11.62 -7.25
C ILE A 274 -31.08 -10.15 -7.60
N TYR A 275 -32.01 -9.93 -8.54
CA TYR A 275 -32.37 -8.62 -9.03
C TYR A 275 -33.89 -8.44 -9.06
N SER A 276 -34.35 -7.23 -8.73
CA SER A 276 -35.75 -6.84 -8.85
C SER A 276 -35.90 -5.44 -9.44
N SER A 277 -36.71 -5.29 -10.49
CA SER A 277 -37.09 -4.00 -11.05
C SER A 277 -37.90 -3.16 -10.06
N ASP A 278 -38.13 -1.89 -10.37
CA ASP A 278 -38.97 -0.97 -9.58
C ASP A 278 -40.45 -1.36 -9.48
N ILE A 279 -40.90 -2.30 -10.32
CA ILE A 279 -42.28 -2.77 -10.37
C ILE A 279 -42.51 -3.93 -9.38
N VAL A 280 -41.46 -4.70 -9.06
CA VAL A 280 -41.55 -5.92 -8.26
C VAL A 280 -40.67 -5.76 -7.03
N GLN A 281 -41.17 -6.14 -5.84
CA GLN A 281 -40.32 -6.27 -4.66
C GLN A 281 -40.00 -7.74 -4.43
N THR A 282 -38.75 -8.13 -4.70
CA THR A 282 -38.29 -9.50 -4.52
C THR A 282 -37.88 -9.73 -3.06
N LYS A 283 -38.34 -10.82 -2.44
CA LYS A 283 -37.92 -11.25 -1.10
C LYS A 283 -37.21 -12.60 -1.15
N GLY A 284 -35.93 -12.60 -0.79
CA GLY A 284 -35.09 -13.79 -0.68
C GLY A 284 -34.89 -14.22 0.77
N TYR A 285 -34.88 -15.54 1.03
CA TYR A 285 -34.60 -16.14 2.34
C TYR A 285 -33.60 -17.28 2.17
N LEU A 286 -32.45 -17.19 2.84
CA LEU A 286 -31.40 -18.20 2.85
C LEU A 286 -31.22 -18.68 4.29
N THR A 287 -31.43 -19.98 4.53
CA THR A 287 -31.36 -20.58 5.87
C THR A 287 -30.49 -21.83 5.84
N ASP A 288 -29.55 -21.94 6.77
CA ASP A 288 -28.64 -23.09 6.92
C ASP A 288 -27.87 -23.39 5.62
N ILE A 289 -27.02 -22.44 5.22
CA ILE A 289 -26.27 -22.47 3.96
C ILE A 289 -24.80 -22.77 4.23
N LYS A 290 -24.22 -23.72 3.48
CA LYS A 290 -22.77 -23.95 3.45
C LYS A 290 -22.23 -23.73 2.04
N HIS A 291 -21.22 -22.87 1.92
CA HIS A 291 -20.63 -22.51 0.62
C HIS A 291 -19.11 -22.60 0.66
N PHE A 292 -18.52 -23.36 -0.28
CA PHE A 292 -17.11 -23.68 -0.28
C PHE A 292 -16.46 -23.40 -1.64
N GLY A 293 -15.26 -22.80 -1.64
CA GLY A 293 -14.38 -22.80 -2.81
C GLY A 293 -14.81 -21.89 -3.97
N ALA A 294 -15.51 -20.80 -3.69
CA ALA A 294 -15.88 -19.82 -4.72
C ALA A 294 -14.64 -19.19 -5.36
N GLY A 295 -14.65 -19.00 -6.69
CA GLY A 295 -13.58 -18.35 -7.44
C GLY A 295 -12.23 -19.05 -7.44
N ASN A 296 -12.19 -20.35 -7.12
CA ASN A 296 -11.01 -21.20 -7.27
C ASN A 296 -10.73 -21.54 -8.75
N ILE A 297 -10.66 -20.51 -9.60
CA ILE A 297 -10.35 -20.58 -11.02
C ILE A 297 -9.20 -19.62 -11.33
N LYS A 298 -8.50 -19.84 -12.44
CA LYS A 298 -7.32 -19.02 -12.82
C LYS A 298 -7.64 -17.54 -13.10
N GLN A 299 -8.92 -17.18 -13.20
CA GLN A 299 -9.37 -15.82 -13.51
C GLN A 299 -10.03 -15.23 -12.27
N SER A 300 -9.66 -14.00 -11.91
CA SER A 300 -10.30 -13.28 -10.80
C SER A 300 -11.75 -12.93 -11.15
N ILE A 301 -12.67 -13.03 -10.18
CA ILE A 301 -14.04 -12.54 -10.33
C ILE A 301 -14.04 -11.02 -10.56
N ASN A 302 -14.88 -10.56 -11.49
CA ASN A 302 -14.81 -9.22 -12.03
C ASN A 302 -15.33 -8.14 -11.09
N ASN A 303 -16.51 -8.33 -10.52
CA ASN A 303 -17.15 -7.36 -9.63
C ASN A 303 -17.25 -7.90 -8.20
N GLY A 304 -17.02 -9.21 -8.00
CA GLY A 304 -16.92 -9.89 -6.71
C GLY A 304 -18.20 -10.61 -6.30
N GLY A 305 -18.68 -10.46 -5.08
CA GLY A 305 -19.87 -11.15 -4.58
C GLY A 305 -19.66 -12.66 -4.52
N THR A 306 -18.67 -13.11 -3.75
CA THR A 306 -18.34 -14.55 -3.63
C THR A 306 -19.48 -15.37 -3.00
N VAL A 307 -20.36 -14.72 -2.24
CA VAL A 307 -21.62 -15.28 -1.74
C VAL A 307 -22.77 -14.72 -2.58
N ALA A 308 -23.16 -13.47 -2.37
CA ALA A 308 -24.36 -12.91 -2.97
C ALA A 308 -24.16 -11.51 -3.56
N CYS A 309 -24.86 -11.25 -4.65
CA CYS A 309 -25.07 -9.91 -5.22
C CYS A 309 -26.57 -9.63 -5.26
N VAL A 310 -26.98 -8.55 -4.60
CA VAL A 310 -28.38 -8.16 -4.41
C VAL A 310 -28.58 -6.79 -5.03
N ASP A 311 -29.53 -6.71 -5.96
CA ASP A 311 -29.69 -5.55 -6.83
C ASP A 311 -31.17 -5.15 -6.96
N GLY A 312 -31.40 -3.87 -7.22
CA GLY A 312 -32.73 -3.28 -7.35
C GLY A 312 -33.56 -3.37 -6.06
N TYR A 313 -34.88 -3.47 -6.21
CA TYR A 313 -35.84 -3.47 -5.09
C TYR A 313 -35.95 -4.84 -4.42
N THR A 314 -34.81 -5.41 -4.06
CA THR A 314 -34.68 -6.75 -3.47
C THR A 314 -34.37 -6.68 -1.98
N ILE A 315 -35.03 -7.52 -1.19
CA ILE A 315 -34.70 -7.77 0.22
C ILE A 315 -34.23 -9.21 0.38
N LEU A 316 -33.01 -9.42 0.87
CA LEU A 316 -32.43 -10.74 1.13
C LEU A 316 -32.20 -10.95 2.63
N TYR A 317 -32.83 -11.97 3.20
CA TYR A 317 -32.58 -12.43 4.56
C TYR A 317 -31.69 -13.67 4.53
N VAL A 318 -30.64 -13.70 5.34
CA VAL A 318 -29.70 -14.83 5.45
C VAL A 318 -29.50 -15.20 6.91
N GLU A 319 -29.72 -16.46 7.25
CA GLU A 319 -29.57 -17.01 8.60
C GLU A 319 -28.71 -18.28 8.57
N ASN A 320 -27.73 -18.38 9.48
CA ASN A 320 -26.83 -19.52 9.64
C ASN A 320 -26.04 -19.84 8.34
N LEU A 321 -25.24 -18.89 7.88
CA LEU A 321 -24.37 -19.09 6.71
C LEU A 321 -22.94 -19.40 7.13
N TYR A 322 -22.39 -20.50 6.63
CA TYR A 322 -20.98 -20.84 6.73
C TYR A 322 -20.30 -20.78 5.35
N GLY A 323 -19.25 -19.98 5.23
CA GLY A 323 -18.45 -19.82 4.02
C GLY A 323 -16.97 -20.12 4.23
N GLU A 324 -16.36 -20.92 3.35
CA GLU A 324 -14.91 -21.23 3.41
C GLU A 324 -14.24 -21.14 2.03
N TYR A 325 -13.00 -20.62 1.99
CA TYR A 325 -12.19 -20.52 0.77
C TYR A 325 -12.89 -19.73 -0.34
N LEU A 326 -13.24 -18.49 -0.01
CA LEU A 326 -13.97 -17.60 -0.92
C LEU A 326 -12.97 -16.66 -1.60
N TYR A 327 -12.54 -17.04 -2.79
CA TYR A 327 -11.60 -16.28 -3.60
C TYR A 327 -12.36 -15.41 -4.60
N GLY A 328 -12.18 -14.09 -4.62
CA GLY A 328 -12.97 -13.25 -5.51
C GLY A 328 -12.44 -11.85 -5.75
N GLY A 329 -13.27 -11.04 -6.41
CA GLY A 329 -13.03 -9.61 -6.61
C GLY A 329 -13.28 -8.84 -5.30
N SER A 330 -14.30 -7.99 -5.30
CA SER A 330 -14.75 -7.21 -4.14
C SER A 330 -15.97 -7.83 -3.46
N GLY A 331 -15.90 -8.09 -2.15
CA GLY A 331 -17.06 -8.46 -1.34
C GLY A 331 -17.46 -9.93 -1.39
N ALA A 332 -17.78 -10.46 -0.22
CA ALA A 332 -18.63 -11.64 -0.07
C ALA A 332 -20.07 -11.30 -0.45
N PHE A 333 -20.51 -10.11 -0.06
CA PHE A 333 -21.81 -9.55 -0.36
C PHE A 333 -21.66 -8.25 -1.17
N ILE A 334 -22.51 -8.09 -2.17
CA ILE A 334 -22.63 -6.85 -2.96
C ILE A 334 -24.07 -6.35 -2.90
N LEU A 335 -24.23 -5.05 -2.66
CA LEU A 335 -25.51 -4.36 -2.76
C LEU A 335 -25.46 -3.28 -3.82
N ASN A 336 -26.49 -3.27 -4.66
CA ASN A 336 -26.74 -2.25 -5.67
C ASN A 336 -28.19 -1.72 -5.53
N ASP A 337 -28.42 -0.48 -5.94
CA ASP A 337 -29.72 0.20 -6.13
C ASP A 337 -30.92 -0.20 -5.26
N ASN A 338 -31.13 0.43 -4.10
CA ASN A 338 -32.30 0.21 -3.23
C ASN A 338 -32.43 -1.23 -2.66
N SER A 339 -31.35 -2.01 -2.70
CA SER A 339 -31.34 -3.35 -2.15
C SER A 339 -31.21 -3.35 -0.63
N HIS A 340 -31.68 -4.42 -0.01
CA HIS A 340 -31.58 -4.66 1.42
C HIS A 340 -31.06 -6.07 1.66
N ILE A 341 -30.01 -6.23 2.47
CA ILE A 341 -29.56 -7.51 3.00
C ILE A 341 -29.64 -7.49 4.52
N GLU A 342 -30.19 -8.53 5.12
CA GLU A 342 -30.14 -8.78 6.57
C GLU A 342 -29.54 -10.15 6.84
N LEU A 343 -28.43 -10.17 7.57
CA LEU A 343 -27.64 -11.34 7.88
C LEU A 343 -27.70 -11.64 9.38
N ASN A 344 -27.83 -12.91 9.76
CA ASN A 344 -27.83 -13.39 11.14
C ASN A 344 -27.02 -14.69 11.26
N ASN A 345 -26.09 -14.75 12.21
CA ASN A 345 -25.19 -15.89 12.44
C ASN A 345 -24.39 -16.27 11.18
N ILE A 346 -23.38 -15.46 10.86
CA ILE A 346 -22.55 -15.62 9.67
C ILE A 346 -21.11 -15.96 10.06
N ASP A 347 -20.60 -17.09 9.59
CA ASP A 347 -19.22 -17.52 9.77
C ASP A 347 -18.52 -17.53 8.40
N LEU A 348 -17.53 -16.65 8.18
CA LEU A 348 -16.69 -16.70 6.98
C LEU A 348 -15.22 -16.90 7.34
N PHE A 349 -14.60 -17.90 6.70
CA PHE A 349 -13.20 -18.27 6.92
C PHE A 349 -12.42 -18.28 5.59
N LYS A 350 -11.25 -17.64 5.58
CA LYS A 350 -10.37 -17.55 4.40
C LYS A 350 -11.06 -16.92 3.19
N VAL A 351 -11.26 -15.60 3.30
CA VAL A 351 -11.83 -14.78 2.23
C VAL A 351 -10.72 -13.95 1.61
N ASP A 352 -10.49 -14.12 0.32
CA ASP A 352 -9.43 -13.44 -0.43
C ASP A 352 -10.02 -12.56 -1.53
N GLY A 353 -9.58 -11.30 -1.60
CA GLY A 353 -10.01 -10.34 -2.62
C GLY A 353 -8.87 -9.82 -3.48
N PHE A 354 -9.12 -9.67 -4.78
CA PHE A 354 -8.12 -9.21 -5.77
C PHE A 354 -8.45 -7.86 -6.43
N LYS A 355 -9.59 -7.24 -6.08
CA LYS A 355 -10.06 -5.98 -6.70
C LYS A 355 -10.57 -4.98 -5.66
N LYS A 356 -10.57 -3.69 -6.02
CA LYS A 356 -11.06 -2.55 -5.22
C LYS A 356 -12.46 -2.84 -4.65
N GLY A 357 -12.64 -2.69 -3.34
CA GLY A 357 -13.92 -2.82 -2.63
C GLY A 357 -13.73 -3.19 -1.16
N GLY A 358 -14.77 -3.69 -0.49
CA GLY A 358 -14.68 -4.31 0.84
C GLY A 358 -14.78 -5.82 0.71
N LEU A 359 -14.01 -6.60 1.47
CA LEU A 359 -14.02 -8.07 1.36
C LEU A 359 -15.29 -8.69 1.93
N LEU A 360 -15.89 -8.11 2.97
CA LEU A 360 -17.19 -8.57 3.45
C LEU A 360 -18.30 -7.97 2.59
N LEU A 361 -18.31 -6.63 2.48
CA LEU A 361 -19.39 -5.88 1.87
C LEU A 361 -18.85 -4.82 0.91
N THR A 362 -19.42 -4.79 -0.29
CA THR A 362 -19.23 -3.69 -1.25
C THR A 362 -20.59 -3.15 -1.67
N ILE A 363 -20.81 -1.84 -1.52
CA ILE A 363 -22.04 -1.18 -1.94
C ILE A 363 -21.74 -0.22 -3.08
N ASN A 364 -22.30 -0.51 -4.25
CA ASN A 364 -22.15 0.28 -5.47
C ASN A 364 -23.50 0.85 -5.91
N SER A 365 -24.15 1.65 -5.05
CA SER A 365 -25.46 2.23 -5.36
C SER A 365 -25.48 3.74 -5.26
N ASP A 366 -26.18 4.38 -6.20
CA ASP A 366 -26.54 5.81 -6.11
C ASP A 366 -27.72 6.06 -5.16
N ASN A 367 -28.43 5.00 -4.79
CA ASN A 367 -29.66 5.00 -4.01
C ASN A 367 -29.46 4.37 -2.62
N SER A 368 -30.45 4.53 -1.74
CA SER A 368 -30.40 4.03 -0.36
C SER A 368 -30.44 2.51 -0.28
N SER A 369 -29.30 1.87 -0.06
CA SER A 369 -29.20 0.43 0.20
C SER A 369 -29.08 0.17 1.70
N ILE A 370 -29.65 -0.93 2.20
CA ILE A 370 -29.62 -1.30 3.62
C ILE A 370 -28.84 -2.61 3.79
N PHE A 371 -27.81 -2.62 4.60
CA PHE A 371 -27.14 -3.85 5.03
C PHE A 371 -27.34 -4.01 6.53
N LYS A 372 -27.70 -5.20 7.00
CA LYS A 372 -27.79 -5.56 8.40
C LYS A 372 -27.01 -6.83 8.66
N LEU A 373 -26.19 -6.88 9.70
CA LEU A 373 -25.49 -8.10 10.11
C LEU A 373 -25.56 -8.28 11.63
N SER A 374 -26.08 -9.40 12.09
CA SER A 374 -26.11 -9.80 13.50
C SER A 374 -25.29 -11.07 13.69
N ASN A 375 -24.45 -11.11 14.73
CA ASN A 375 -23.56 -12.25 15.06
C ASN A 375 -22.70 -12.74 13.87
N GLY A 376 -21.77 -11.89 13.41
CA GLY A 376 -20.77 -12.26 12.40
C GLY A 376 -19.42 -12.67 13.01
N ASN A 377 -18.80 -13.71 12.49
CA ASN A 377 -17.43 -14.14 12.84
C ASN A 377 -16.60 -14.30 11.55
N PHE A 378 -15.53 -13.50 11.45
CA PHE A 378 -14.76 -13.29 10.24
C PHE A 378 -13.28 -13.53 10.51
N GLN A 379 -12.72 -14.58 9.89
CA GLN A 379 -11.35 -15.02 10.18
C GLN A 379 -10.53 -15.21 8.91
N ASN A 380 -9.27 -14.76 8.93
CA ASN A 380 -8.31 -14.86 7.82
C ASN A 380 -8.79 -14.18 6.53
N PHE A 381 -9.02 -12.87 6.59
CA PHE A 381 -9.35 -12.04 5.43
C PHE A 381 -8.06 -11.50 4.80
N THR A 382 -7.85 -11.74 3.50
CA THR A 382 -6.66 -11.27 2.76
C THR A 382 -7.06 -10.39 1.58
N GLN A 383 -6.46 -9.22 1.45
CA GLN A 383 -6.69 -8.33 0.30
C GLN A 383 -5.40 -8.17 -0.53
N HIS A 384 -5.45 -8.54 -1.81
CA HIS A 384 -4.35 -8.48 -2.77
C HIS A 384 -4.60 -7.42 -3.85
N ILE A 385 -4.41 -6.14 -3.55
CA ILE A 385 -4.65 -5.05 -4.52
C ILE A 385 -3.49 -4.07 -4.53
N ASP A 386 -3.27 -3.45 -5.70
CA ASP A 386 -2.34 -2.33 -5.94
C ASP A 386 -2.97 -0.93 -5.77
N ILE A 387 -4.23 -0.85 -5.32
CA ILE A 387 -5.04 0.36 -5.27
C ILE A 387 -5.75 0.42 -3.91
N LEU A 388 -6.03 1.63 -3.42
CA LEU A 388 -6.74 1.83 -2.16
C LEU A 388 -8.08 1.08 -2.12
N SER A 389 -8.24 0.24 -1.10
CA SER A 389 -9.41 -0.61 -0.85
C SER A 389 -9.83 -0.54 0.61
N SER A 390 -10.96 -1.17 0.95
CA SER A 390 -11.38 -1.38 2.32
C SER A 390 -11.33 -2.87 2.68
N THR A 391 -11.24 -3.17 3.96
CA THR A 391 -11.24 -4.59 4.39
C THR A 391 -12.64 -5.11 4.59
N ILE A 392 -13.47 -4.39 5.32
CA ILE A 392 -14.77 -4.91 5.76
C ILE A 392 -15.87 -4.30 4.90
N VAL A 393 -15.94 -2.97 4.84
CA VAL A 393 -17.03 -2.25 4.17
C VAL A 393 -16.46 -1.18 3.24
N TRP A 394 -16.85 -1.26 1.97
CA TRP A 394 -16.70 -0.19 0.99
C TRP A 394 -18.08 0.32 0.60
N ALA A 395 -18.36 1.60 0.90
CA ALA A 395 -19.61 2.25 0.53
C ALA A 395 -19.31 3.56 -0.21
N GLU A 396 -19.78 3.67 -1.45
CA GLU A 396 -19.51 4.84 -2.29
C GLU A 396 -20.55 5.98 -2.11
N GLN A 397 -21.76 5.70 -1.57
CA GLN A 397 -22.83 6.70 -1.33
C GLN A 397 -23.81 6.28 -0.22
N ASN A 398 -24.76 7.17 0.12
CA ASN A 398 -25.86 7.09 1.12
C ASN A 398 -26.47 5.69 1.34
N SER A 399 -25.78 4.82 2.07
CA SER A 399 -26.23 3.47 2.38
C SER A 399 -26.25 3.28 3.88
N ASP A 400 -27.29 2.64 4.38
CA ASP A 400 -27.46 2.35 5.80
C ASP A 400 -26.93 0.94 6.09
N ILE A 401 -25.78 0.84 6.74
CA ILE A 401 -25.07 -0.39 7.08
C ILE A 401 -25.12 -0.56 8.59
N TYR A 402 -25.88 -1.52 9.08
CA TYR A 402 -25.95 -1.88 10.49
C TYR A 402 -25.26 -3.24 10.69
N ILE A 403 -24.40 -3.37 11.67
CA ILE A 403 -23.79 -4.64 12.06
C ILE A 403 -23.99 -4.75 13.58
N GLU A 404 -25.13 -5.29 14.03
CA GLU A 404 -25.57 -5.25 15.44
C GLU A 404 -26.51 -6.38 15.92
N ASN A 405 -26.55 -6.53 17.26
CA ASN A 405 -27.67 -7.07 18.06
C ASN A 405 -28.63 -5.94 18.56
N LEU A 406 -29.45 -5.37 17.65
CA LEU A 406 -30.72 -4.58 17.83
C LEU A 406 -30.61 -3.09 18.28
N ILE A 407 -31.42 -2.07 17.91
CA ILE A 407 -32.52 -1.69 16.98
C ILE A 407 -32.56 -0.13 17.01
N TYR A 408 -32.66 0.60 15.88
CA TYR A 408 -33.65 1.67 15.54
C TYR A 408 -33.15 2.66 14.45
N ASN A 409 -34.11 3.36 13.85
CA ASN A 409 -34.12 4.08 12.57
C ASN A 409 -33.67 5.56 12.66
N ILE A 410 -32.93 6.09 11.68
CA ILE A 410 -33.02 7.46 11.09
C ILE A 410 -32.34 7.45 9.71
N ILE A 411 -32.90 8.23 8.79
CA ILE A 411 -32.60 8.32 7.36
C ILE A 411 -31.24 9.01 7.12
N SER A 412 -30.25 8.22 6.65
CA SER A 412 -29.16 8.53 5.70
C SER A 412 -27.84 7.86 6.09
N GLY A 413 -27.13 7.27 5.11
CA GLY A 413 -25.70 6.94 5.14
C GLY A 413 -25.12 6.46 6.47
N THR A 414 -25.83 5.64 7.26
CA THR A 414 -25.38 5.29 8.60
C THR A 414 -24.61 3.97 8.59
N ILE A 415 -23.33 3.95 8.95
CA ILE A 415 -22.56 2.74 9.21
C ILE A 415 -22.48 2.52 10.72
N GLN A 416 -22.98 1.42 11.25
CA GLN A 416 -22.96 1.10 12.68
C GLN A 416 -22.35 -0.28 12.91
N LEU A 417 -21.29 -0.37 13.71
CA LEU A 417 -20.64 -1.61 14.13
C LEU A 417 -20.76 -1.75 15.64
N ASP A 418 -21.57 -2.71 16.11
CA ASP A 418 -21.77 -2.96 17.53
C ASP A 418 -21.34 -4.39 17.92
N ASN A 419 -20.44 -4.47 18.90
CA ASN A 419 -19.88 -5.73 19.42
C ASN A 419 -19.17 -6.57 18.33
N VAL A 420 -18.29 -5.92 17.57
CA VAL A 420 -17.53 -6.52 16.47
C VAL A 420 -16.07 -6.74 16.91
N THR A 421 -15.54 -7.93 16.68
CA THR A 421 -14.12 -8.25 16.94
C THR A 421 -13.41 -8.58 15.62
N ILE A 422 -12.27 -7.92 15.37
CA ILE A 422 -11.45 -8.08 14.16
C ILE A 422 -10.02 -8.37 14.61
N GLU A 423 -9.52 -9.57 14.32
CA GLU A 423 -8.18 -10.00 14.73
C GLU A 423 -7.37 -10.54 13.54
N ASN A 424 -6.05 -10.34 13.58
CA ASN A 424 -5.08 -10.95 12.65
C ASN A 424 -5.35 -10.59 11.18
N TYR A 425 -5.47 -9.30 10.89
CA TYR A 425 -5.64 -8.81 9.53
C TYR A 425 -4.28 -8.54 8.87
N TYR A 426 -4.09 -9.07 7.66
CA TYR A 426 -2.87 -8.89 6.88
C TYR A 426 -3.18 -8.43 5.45
N SER A 427 -2.52 -7.36 5.02
CA SER A 427 -2.54 -6.88 3.65
C SER A 427 -1.13 -6.62 3.14
N SER A 428 -0.91 -6.82 1.84
CA SER A 428 0.36 -6.47 1.21
C SER A 428 0.53 -4.96 1.00
N GLN A 429 -0.55 -4.18 1.20
CA GLN A 429 -0.60 -2.73 1.02
C GLN A 429 -1.37 -2.03 2.14
N SER A 430 -1.12 -0.74 2.30
CA SER A 430 -1.82 0.12 3.24
C SER A 430 -3.31 0.24 2.86
N VAL A 431 -4.20 -0.21 3.74
CA VAL A 431 -5.66 -0.23 3.51
C VAL A 431 -6.41 0.56 4.59
N ASN A 432 -7.62 1.00 4.25
CA ASN A 432 -8.54 1.49 5.27
C ASN A 432 -9.37 0.33 5.81
N LEU A 433 -9.69 0.30 7.10
CA LEU A 433 -10.64 -0.69 7.60
C LEU A 433 -12.06 -0.33 7.14
N ILE A 434 -12.46 0.92 7.38
CA ILE A 434 -13.74 1.50 7.01
C ILE A 434 -13.49 2.72 6.12
N ARG A 435 -14.13 2.77 4.96
CA ARG A 435 -14.09 3.92 4.06
C ARG A 435 -15.51 4.34 3.69
N SER A 436 -15.84 5.58 4.02
CA SER A 436 -17.08 6.26 3.61
C SER A 436 -16.71 7.42 2.70
N GLU A 437 -16.96 7.27 1.40
CA GLU A 437 -16.76 8.35 0.42
C GLU A 437 -18.10 9.04 0.15
N ASP A 438 -18.04 10.35 -0.09
CA ASP A 438 -19.19 11.08 -0.63
C ASP A 438 -18.81 11.68 -1.99
N ILE A 439 -19.46 11.17 -3.04
CA ILE A 439 -19.20 11.59 -4.43
C ILE A 439 -19.84 12.96 -4.73
N LYS A 440 -20.78 13.45 -3.92
CA LYS A 440 -21.55 14.69 -4.18
C LYS A 440 -21.50 15.65 -2.98
N PRO A 441 -20.46 16.50 -2.86
CA PRO A 441 -20.25 17.40 -1.73
C PRO A 441 -21.38 18.42 -1.47
N ASP A 442 -22.27 18.64 -2.44
CA ASP A 442 -23.29 19.69 -2.40
C ASP A 442 -24.60 19.31 -1.69
N LYS A 443 -24.81 18.06 -1.25
CA LYS A 443 -26.09 17.61 -0.64
C LYS A 443 -25.93 17.09 0.79
N SER A 444 -26.14 17.99 1.75
CA SER A 444 -26.44 17.76 3.18
C SER A 444 -25.79 16.54 3.87
N ASN A 445 -24.71 16.85 4.62
CA ASN A 445 -23.96 16.11 5.64
C ASN A 445 -24.73 15.09 6.50
N ASN A 446 -24.82 13.86 6.04
CA ASN A 446 -25.71 12.89 6.67
C ASN A 446 -25.06 11.50 6.89
N ASN A 447 -23.80 11.31 6.50
CA ASN A 447 -23.08 10.08 6.82
C ASN A 447 -22.81 10.01 8.32
N LEU A 448 -23.18 8.90 8.95
CA LEU A 448 -23.03 8.66 10.37
C LEU A 448 -22.31 7.33 10.58
N LEU A 449 -21.06 7.34 11.04
CA LEU A 449 -20.36 6.14 11.47
C LEU A 449 -20.46 5.99 12.99
N ILE A 450 -20.87 4.82 13.48
CA ILE A 450 -20.94 4.48 14.90
C ILE A 450 -20.17 3.18 15.11
N LEU A 451 -19.19 3.18 16.01
CA LEU A 451 -18.45 2.01 16.46
C LEU A 451 -18.69 1.83 17.96
N ASN A 452 -19.50 0.86 18.38
CA ASN A 452 -19.70 0.55 19.79
C ASN A 452 -19.13 -0.83 20.13
N TYR A 453 -18.33 -0.94 21.19
CA TYR A 453 -17.77 -2.24 21.61
C TYR A 453 -16.98 -2.94 20.49
N VAL A 454 -16.29 -2.16 19.66
CA VAL A 454 -15.47 -2.70 18.56
C VAL A 454 -14.07 -3.00 19.09
N THR A 455 -13.59 -4.22 18.89
CA THR A 455 -12.22 -4.63 19.22
C THR A 455 -11.45 -4.89 17.94
N ILE A 456 -10.34 -4.20 17.73
CA ILE A 456 -9.42 -4.42 16.61
C ILE A 456 -8.05 -4.74 17.20
N SER A 457 -7.48 -5.89 16.84
CA SER A 457 -6.13 -6.28 17.23
C SER A 457 -5.35 -6.89 16.07
N GLU A 458 -4.03 -6.69 16.05
CA GLU A 458 -3.13 -7.25 15.04
C GLU A 458 -3.52 -6.86 13.60
N PHE A 459 -3.59 -5.55 13.33
CA PHE A 459 -3.98 -5.01 12.03
C PHE A 459 -2.76 -4.52 11.25
N HIS A 460 -2.45 -5.21 10.16
CA HIS A 460 -1.23 -5.03 9.35
C HIS A 460 -1.57 -4.90 7.85
N PRO A 461 -1.20 -3.85 7.11
CA PRO A 461 -0.80 -2.51 7.53
C PRO A 461 -1.94 -1.49 7.42
N ALA A 462 -2.04 -0.63 8.43
CA ALA A 462 -3.03 0.44 8.45
C ALA A 462 -2.65 1.62 7.54
N ASN A 463 -3.60 2.05 6.70
CA ASN A 463 -3.67 3.45 6.25
C ASN A 463 -4.43 4.27 7.30
N ALA A 464 -5.71 3.96 7.46
CA ALA A 464 -6.60 4.54 8.45
C ALA A 464 -7.52 3.44 8.99
N ILE A 465 -7.89 3.45 10.27
CA ILE A 465 -9.01 2.60 10.72
C ILE A 465 -10.30 3.16 10.09
N ILE A 466 -10.47 4.48 10.16
CA ILE A 466 -11.64 5.18 9.63
C ILE A 466 -11.21 6.20 8.60
N LYS A 467 -11.79 6.17 7.40
CA LYS A 467 -11.67 7.25 6.43
C LYS A 467 -13.06 7.74 6.03
N THR A 468 -13.36 9.00 6.33
CA THR A 468 -14.66 9.62 5.99
C THR A 468 -14.45 10.99 5.37
N ASP A 469 -14.99 11.22 4.16
CA ASP A 469 -14.83 12.53 3.50
C ASP A 469 -15.70 13.63 4.14
N MET A 470 -16.95 13.31 4.48
CA MET A 470 -17.89 14.18 5.19
C MET A 470 -18.78 13.31 6.07
N GLY A 471 -19.02 13.71 7.33
CA GLY A 471 -19.94 13.00 8.22
C GLY A 471 -19.68 13.15 9.71
N LYS A 472 -20.46 12.45 10.51
CA LYS A 472 -20.27 12.31 11.96
C LYS A 472 -19.78 10.90 12.26
N ASN A 473 -18.68 10.77 12.97
CA ASN A 473 -18.10 9.51 13.41
C ASN A 473 -18.19 9.45 14.94
N ILE A 474 -18.61 8.32 15.49
CA ILE A 474 -18.77 8.09 16.91
C ILE A 474 -18.10 6.75 17.23
N ILE A 475 -17.19 6.73 18.21
CA ILE A 475 -16.51 5.54 18.71
C ILE A 475 -16.74 5.48 20.22
N ASN A 476 -17.38 4.42 20.71
CA ASN A 476 -17.72 4.23 22.10
C ASN A 476 -17.25 2.86 22.59
N ASN A 477 -16.72 2.77 23.81
CA ASN A 477 -16.35 1.51 24.47
C ASN A 477 -15.51 0.56 23.59
N SER A 478 -14.65 1.09 22.72
CA SER A 478 -13.92 0.31 21.73
C SER A 478 -12.45 0.13 22.13
N SER A 479 -11.77 -0.85 21.55
CA SER A 479 -10.35 -1.11 21.80
C SER A 479 -9.61 -1.30 20.48
N PHE A 480 -8.57 -0.50 20.26
CA PHE A 480 -7.68 -0.60 19.10
C PHE A 480 -6.29 -0.90 19.61
N SER A 481 -5.78 -2.10 19.33
CA SER A 481 -4.49 -2.58 19.83
C SER A 481 -3.61 -3.14 18.71
N SER A 482 -2.29 -3.01 18.82
CA SER A 482 -1.34 -3.62 17.87
C SER A 482 -1.63 -3.25 16.42
N ILE A 483 -1.72 -1.94 16.15
CA ILE A 483 -2.02 -1.41 14.81
C ILE A 483 -0.73 -0.93 14.16
N TYR A 484 -0.33 -1.53 13.04
CA TYR A 484 0.99 -1.30 12.45
C TYR A 484 0.90 -0.58 11.09
N ARG A 485 1.68 0.49 10.91
CA ARG A 485 1.96 1.05 9.57
C ARG A 485 2.74 0.06 8.73
N CYS A 486 2.59 0.17 7.40
CA CYS A 486 3.31 -0.63 6.40
C CYS A 486 4.82 -0.75 6.63
N ILE A 487 5.51 0.32 7.05
CA ILE A 487 6.96 0.29 7.31
C ILE A 487 7.33 -0.73 8.40
N TYR A 488 6.46 -0.90 9.39
CA TYR A 488 6.69 -1.81 10.53
C TYR A 488 6.20 -3.24 10.25
N SER A 489 5.50 -3.47 9.15
CA SER A 489 4.94 -4.78 8.80
C SER A 489 5.81 -5.50 7.76
N ASP A 490 6.30 -6.69 8.09
CA ASP A 490 7.06 -7.53 7.16
C ASP A 490 6.27 -7.92 5.91
N TYR A 491 4.94 -7.98 6.02
CA TYR A 491 4.03 -8.28 4.90
C TYR A 491 4.04 -7.19 3.82
N CYS A 492 4.29 -5.93 4.21
CA CYS A 492 4.28 -4.78 3.31
C CYS A 492 5.67 -4.41 2.76
N LYS A 493 6.76 -4.85 3.42
CA LYS A 493 8.16 -4.57 3.01
C LYS A 493 8.48 -5.00 1.58
N ASN A 494 7.85 -6.06 1.09
CA ASN A 494 8.06 -6.52 -0.29
C ASN A 494 7.47 -5.56 -1.33
N ALA A 495 6.34 -4.91 -1.03
CA ALA A 495 5.75 -3.88 -1.88
C ALA A 495 6.62 -2.61 -1.88
N TYR A 496 7.18 -2.25 -0.72
CA TYR A 496 8.02 -1.06 -0.52
C TYR A 496 9.22 -0.97 -1.46
N ASN A 497 9.89 -2.11 -1.72
CA ASN A 497 11.09 -2.13 -2.54
C ASN A 497 10.83 -1.96 -4.05
N SER A 498 9.57 -1.94 -4.49
CA SER A 498 9.24 -2.15 -5.91
C SER A 498 9.00 -0.87 -6.74
N ALA A 499 8.55 0.26 -6.20
CA ALA A 499 8.51 1.57 -6.88
C ALA A 499 7.90 2.64 -5.96
N SER A 500 8.22 3.92 -6.25
CA SER A 500 7.63 5.24 -5.88
C SER A 500 6.26 5.35 -5.15
N TYR A 501 5.93 4.47 -4.22
CA TYR A 501 4.70 4.57 -3.44
C TYR A 501 4.87 5.67 -2.39
N LYS A 502 3.96 6.65 -2.42
CA LYS A 502 3.81 7.60 -1.32
C LYS A 502 3.53 6.76 -0.08
N ILE A 503 4.43 6.85 0.88
CA ILE A 503 4.30 6.16 2.14
C ILE A 503 3.08 6.77 2.82
N ASN A 504 1.99 6.01 2.90
CA ASN A 504 0.81 6.46 3.62
C ASN A 504 1.12 6.54 5.11
N ASP A 505 0.71 7.63 5.73
CA ASP A 505 0.93 7.95 7.15
C ASP A 505 -0.13 7.21 7.96
N GLY A 506 0.20 6.01 8.46
CA GLY A 506 -0.74 5.21 9.25
C GLY A 506 -1.37 6.04 10.37
N ASN A 507 -2.70 6.16 10.36
CA ASN A 507 -3.50 6.98 11.28
C ASN A 507 -4.72 6.19 11.81
N ILE A 508 -5.33 6.69 12.88
CA ILE A 508 -6.56 6.13 13.45
C ILE A 508 -7.73 6.55 12.59
N ALA A 509 -7.82 7.84 12.28
CA ALA A 509 -8.86 8.37 11.40
C ALA A 509 -8.36 9.45 10.43
N ASP A 510 -8.87 9.41 9.20
CA ASP A 510 -8.77 10.44 8.17
C ASP A 510 -10.17 11.01 7.94
N ILE A 511 -10.44 12.17 8.57
CA ILE A 511 -11.71 12.86 8.49
C ILE A 511 -11.59 14.11 7.60
N GLY A 512 -12.49 14.21 6.62
CA GLY A 512 -12.52 15.31 5.69
C GLY A 512 -13.20 16.57 6.23
N GLU A 513 -13.48 17.52 5.35
CA GLU A 513 -13.92 18.85 5.73
C GLU A 513 -15.30 18.83 6.40
N ASN A 514 -15.51 19.72 7.38
CA ASN A 514 -16.78 19.82 8.13
C ASN A 514 -17.25 18.49 8.78
N SER A 515 -16.35 17.52 8.95
CA SER A 515 -16.64 16.25 9.61
C SER A 515 -16.48 16.34 11.12
N SER A 516 -17.13 15.45 11.87
CA SER A 516 -16.87 15.29 13.30
C SER A 516 -16.47 13.87 13.64
N LEU A 517 -15.59 13.70 14.62
CA LEU A 517 -15.23 12.43 15.23
C LEU A 517 -15.35 12.57 16.75
N MET A 518 -16.11 11.68 17.37
CA MET A 518 -16.26 11.61 18.82
C MET A 518 -15.77 10.25 19.30
N ILE A 519 -14.72 10.23 20.12
CA ILE A 519 -14.20 9.03 20.79
C ILE A 519 -14.55 9.17 22.27
N ASN A 520 -15.28 8.22 22.84
CA ASN A 520 -15.70 8.31 24.25
C ASN A 520 -15.85 6.97 24.96
N ASN A 521 -16.28 7.03 26.22
CA ASN A 521 -16.72 5.90 27.03
C ASN A 521 -15.65 4.81 27.16
N ASN A 522 -14.50 5.13 27.75
CA ASN A 522 -13.40 4.20 28.02
C ASN A 522 -12.86 3.52 26.74
N THR A 523 -12.76 4.27 25.64
CA THR A 523 -12.10 3.74 24.43
C THR A 523 -10.58 3.70 24.66
N ILE A 524 -9.95 2.59 24.30
CA ILE A 524 -8.52 2.35 24.48
C ILE A 524 -7.83 2.30 23.12
N ILE A 525 -6.80 3.14 22.95
CA ILE A 525 -5.85 3.09 21.82
C ILE A 525 -4.51 2.64 22.39
N ASP A 526 -4.10 1.42 22.08
CA ASP A 526 -2.88 0.82 22.62
C ASP A 526 -1.95 0.32 21.52
N MET A 527 -0.64 0.43 21.71
CA MET A 527 0.37 -0.08 20.76
C MET A 527 0.10 0.32 19.29
N PHE A 528 -0.25 1.59 19.06
CA PHE A 528 -0.44 2.13 17.72
C PHE A 528 0.91 2.62 17.16
N TYR A 529 1.31 2.12 15.98
CA TYR A 529 2.58 2.50 15.34
C TYR A 529 2.33 3.27 14.04
N GLY A 530 2.29 4.61 14.13
CA GLY A 530 1.99 5.49 12.98
C GLY A 530 2.76 6.81 12.97
N GLU A 531 2.41 7.71 12.05
CA GLU A 531 2.98 9.07 12.08
C GLU A 531 2.22 9.97 13.05
N HIS A 532 0.90 9.93 13.01
CA HIS A 532 0.03 10.74 13.86
C HIS A 532 -1.33 10.03 14.00
N GLY A 533 -2.11 10.41 15.00
CA GLY A 533 -3.40 9.80 15.28
C GLY A 533 -4.47 10.16 14.24
N PHE A 534 -4.49 11.40 13.75
CA PHE A 534 -5.59 11.90 12.92
C PHE A 534 -5.13 12.74 11.73
N PHE A 535 -5.76 12.53 10.57
CA PHE A 535 -5.86 13.54 9.53
C PHE A 535 -7.21 14.25 9.66
N ALA A 536 -7.17 15.56 9.75
CA ALA A 536 -8.34 16.39 9.95
C ALA A 536 -8.27 17.58 9.01
N ARG A 537 -9.29 17.74 8.17
CA ARG A 537 -9.37 18.86 7.22
C ARG A 537 -10.06 20.07 7.84
N LYS A 538 -10.17 21.15 7.07
CA LYS A 538 -10.77 22.42 7.50
C LYS A 538 -12.16 22.20 8.13
N ASN A 539 -12.42 22.91 9.24
CA ASN A 539 -13.66 22.86 10.03
C ASN A 539 -14.04 21.50 10.60
N SER A 540 -13.18 20.49 10.52
CA SER A 540 -13.44 19.22 11.18
C SER A 540 -13.27 19.34 12.70
N THR A 541 -14.02 18.55 13.46
CA THR A 541 -13.98 18.56 14.93
C THR A 541 -13.70 17.17 15.47
N ILE A 542 -12.68 17.03 16.30
CA ILE A 542 -12.33 15.77 16.98
C ILE A 542 -12.54 15.97 18.48
N ILE A 543 -13.39 15.13 19.08
CA ILE A 543 -13.72 15.15 20.49
C ILE A 543 -13.31 13.82 21.11
N ILE A 544 -12.47 13.83 22.15
CA ILE A 544 -12.04 12.63 22.88
C ILE A 544 -12.42 12.82 24.34
N ILE A 545 -13.15 11.88 24.94
CA ILE A 545 -13.65 11.99 26.32
C ILE A 545 -13.44 10.66 27.05
N ASP A 546 -13.00 10.68 28.31
CA ASP A 546 -12.94 9.48 29.16
C ASP A 546 -12.24 8.31 28.46
N SER A 547 -11.06 8.52 27.88
CA SER A 547 -10.37 7.54 27.02
C SER A 547 -8.90 7.39 27.41
N GLU A 548 -8.23 6.41 26.85
CA GLU A 548 -6.83 6.10 27.16
C GLU A 548 -6.03 5.85 25.88
N VAL A 549 -4.85 6.49 25.79
CA VAL A 549 -3.88 6.31 24.71
C VAL A 549 -2.56 5.85 25.31
N THR A 550 -2.20 4.59 25.09
CA THR A 550 -1.07 3.94 25.76
C THR A 550 -0.06 3.35 24.79
N SER A 551 1.20 3.32 25.22
CA SER A 551 2.28 2.54 24.60
C SER A 551 2.39 2.69 23.08
N SER A 552 1.99 3.84 22.56
CA SER A 552 1.86 4.10 21.12
C SER A 552 3.01 4.96 20.62
N ILE A 553 3.39 4.78 19.35
CA ILE A 553 4.44 5.54 18.68
C ILE A 553 3.81 6.43 17.61
N PHE A 554 3.89 7.75 17.82
CA PHE A 554 3.43 8.79 16.90
C PHE A 554 4.59 9.68 16.49
N MET A 555 5.18 9.41 15.33
CA MET A 555 6.40 10.11 14.89
C MET A 555 6.25 11.64 14.85
N LYS A 556 5.09 12.16 14.47
CA LYS A 556 4.76 13.60 14.41
C LYS A 556 3.69 13.98 15.44
N GLY A 557 3.63 13.27 16.55
CA GLY A 557 2.66 13.50 17.62
C GLY A 557 1.29 12.89 17.35
N PHE A 558 0.56 12.57 18.43
CA PHE A 558 -0.82 12.07 18.34
C PHE A 558 -1.73 13.02 17.55
N ILE A 559 -1.55 14.33 17.74
CA ILE A 559 -2.16 15.42 16.97
C ILE A 559 -1.04 16.19 16.28
N ASN A 560 -1.13 16.32 14.96
CA ASN A 560 -0.18 17.07 14.15
C ASN A 560 -0.89 18.22 13.43
N ILE A 561 -0.42 19.46 13.60
CA ILE A 561 -1.03 20.66 13.03
C ILE A 561 -0.01 21.41 12.17
N ASP A 562 -0.38 21.64 10.92
CA ASP A 562 0.37 22.49 10.00
C ASP A 562 -0.57 23.15 8.98
N THR A 563 -0.82 24.44 9.16
CA THR A 563 -1.71 25.22 8.28
C THR A 563 -1.26 25.30 6.82
N ASN A 564 -0.03 24.87 6.51
CA ASN A 564 0.44 24.79 5.12
C ASN A 564 -0.14 23.58 4.38
N TYR A 565 -0.78 22.64 5.09
CA TYR A 565 -1.38 21.43 4.54
C TYR A 565 -2.86 21.34 4.90
N GLU A 566 -3.72 21.11 3.91
CA GLU A 566 -5.18 21.08 4.09
C GLU A 566 -5.68 19.94 4.98
N ASN A 567 -4.88 18.88 5.16
CA ASN A 567 -5.23 17.68 5.93
C ASN A 567 -4.65 17.65 7.35
N LEU A 568 -3.95 18.70 7.80
CA LEU A 568 -3.36 18.82 9.13
C LEU A 568 -3.95 20.03 9.89
N LEU A 569 -5.28 20.13 9.85
CA LEU A 569 -6.08 21.18 10.48
C LEU A 569 -6.98 20.56 11.56
N GLY A 570 -8.06 21.26 11.96
CA GLY A 570 -9.14 20.73 12.79
C GLY A 570 -9.23 21.35 14.19
N TYR A 571 -10.39 21.18 14.81
CA TYR A 571 -10.67 21.61 16.17
C TYR A 571 -10.72 20.40 17.10
N TYR A 572 -9.82 20.37 18.08
CA TYR A 572 -9.62 19.22 18.96
C TYR A 572 -10.07 19.57 20.38
N LEU A 573 -10.95 18.76 20.95
CA LEU A 573 -11.41 18.88 22.34
C LEU A 573 -11.20 17.54 23.05
N ILE A 574 -10.25 17.51 23.98
CA ILE A 574 -9.85 16.31 24.72
C ILE A 574 -10.18 16.51 26.19
N ASN A 575 -11.03 15.67 26.76
CA ASN A 575 -11.48 15.77 28.14
C ASN A 575 -11.20 14.47 28.90
N ASN A 576 -10.69 14.57 30.12
CA ASN A 576 -10.51 13.43 31.02
C ASN A 576 -9.87 12.20 30.33
N THR A 577 -8.79 12.43 29.58
CA THR A 577 -8.11 11.39 28.79
C THR A 577 -6.70 11.17 29.32
N ASN A 578 -6.27 9.91 29.40
CA ASN A 578 -4.95 9.53 29.87
C ASN A 578 -4.02 9.24 28.69
N PHE A 579 -2.82 9.83 28.70
CA PHE A 579 -1.77 9.58 27.72
C PHE A 579 -0.55 8.99 28.43
N LEU A 580 -0.33 7.68 28.26
CA LEU A 580 0.65 6.92 29.05
C LEU A 580 1.70 6.23 28.15
N TYR A 581 2.98 6.41 28.45
CA TYR A 581 4.08 5.68 27.78
C TYR A 581 4.13 5.83 26.26
N ASN A 582 3.65 6.95 25.71
CA ASN A 582 3.71 7.17 24.26
C ASN A 582 5.08 7.70 23.84
N MET A 583 5.43 7.53 22.56
CA MET A 583 6.71 7.97 22.00
C MET A 583 6.53 8.76 20.69
N GLY A 584 7.30 9.83 20.47
CA GLY A 584 7.29 10.61 19.22
C GLY A 584 8.64 11.25 18.87
N SER A 585 8.77 11.89 17.71
CA SER A 585 9.98 12.64 17.38
C SER A 585 10.03 13.96 18.14
N ASP A 586 9.03 14.81 17.94
CA ASP A 586 8.88 16.10 18.61
C ASP A 586 7.39 16.26 18.96
N GLY A 587 7.07 16.59 20.21
CA GLY A 587 5.68 16.71 20.64
C GLY A 587 4.94 15.38 20.55
N THR A 588 5.18 14.46 21.49
CA THR A 588 4.59 13.10 21.45
C THR A 588 3.07 13.12 21.32
N ILE A 589 2.40 14.09 21.96
CA ILE A 589 0.94 14.21 21.88
C ILE A 589 0.54 15.32 20.92
N LEU A 590 1.25 16.45 20.90
CA LEU A 590 0.91 17.58 20.05
C LEU A 590 2.15 18.15 19.37
N ASN A 591 2.18 18.07 18.04
CA ASN A 591 3.21 18.68 17.20
C ASN A 591 2.60 19.78 16.34
N ILE A 592 3.11 21.00 16.47
CA ILE A 592 2.59 22.18 15.77
C ILE A 592 3.71 22.83 14.96
N ASN A 593 3.66 22.68 13.64
CA ASN A 593 4.55 23.42 12.75
C ASN A 593 4.06 24.85 12.53
N ASN A 594 2.75 25.02 12.29
CA ASN A 594 2.10 26.31 12.22
C ASN A 594 0.61 26.19 12.54
N ILE A 595 0.04 27.13 13.31
CA ILE A 595 -1.38 27.16 13.68
C ILE A 595 -2.01 28.54 13.46
N ASN A 596 -3.28 28.56 13.07
CA ASN A 596 -4.10 29.76 12.89
C ASN A 596 -5.54 29.47 13.33
N SER A 597 -6.48 30.38 13.03
CA SER A 597 -7.90 30.23 13.41
C SER A 597 -8.64 29.04 12.78
N ASP A 598 -8.08 28.37 11.77
CA ASP A 598 -8.68 27.17 11.18
C ASP A 598 -8.41 25.92 12.03
N SER A 599 -7.68 26.03 13.15
CA SER A 599 -7.39 24.91 14.05
C SER A 599 -7.27 25.36 15.50
N SER A 600 -7.67 24.51 16.45
CA SER A 600 -7.45 24.74 17.88
C SER A 600 -7.40 23.43 18.65
N VAL A 601 -6.75 23.42 19.81
CA VAL A 601 -6.62 22.24 20.66
C VAL A 601 -6.90 22.62 22.11
N ILE A 602 -7.81 21.91 22.74
CA ILE A 602 -8.18 22.13 24.14
C ILE A 602 -8.11 20.80 24.87
N PHE A 603 -7.24 20.71 25.87
CA PHE A 603 -7.20 19.60 26.82
C PHE A 603 -7.81 20.05 28.15
N ASN A 604 -8.76 19.28 28.69
CA ASN A 604 -9.35 19.50 30.01
C ASN A 604 -9.16 18.25 30.87
N ASP A 605 -8.73 18.43 32.11
CA ASP A 605 -8.68 17.39 33.15
C ASP A 605 -7.96 16.10 32.68
N SER A 606 -6.97 16.23 31.80
CA SER A 606 -6.27 15.10 31.16
C SER A 606 -4.90 14.85 31.81
N SER A 607 -4.40 13.62 31.74
CA SER A 607 -3.10 13.23 32.31
C SER A 607 -2.09 12.85 31.23
N PHE A 608 -0.84 13.23 31.42
CA PHE A 608 0.29 12.95 30.54
C PHE A 608 1.40 12.35 31.39
N GLU A 609 1.59 11.04 31.31
CA GLU A 609 2.55 10.33 32.14
C GLU A 609 3.53 9.53 31.29
N MET A 610 4.82 9.71 31.56
CA MET A 610 5.89 8.93 30.92
C MET A 610 5.89 8.97 29.38
N ASN A 611 5.43 10.08 28.79
CA ASN A 611 5.52 10.26 27.34
C ASN A 611 6.93 10.73 26.96
N MET A 612 7.46 10.23 25.83
CA MET A 612 8.84 10.45 25.42
C MET A 612 8.92 11.02 23.99
N ALA A 613 9.43 12.25 23.86
CA ALA A 613 9.88 12.76 22.57
C ALA A 613 11.38 12.51 22.41
N ILE A 614 11.81 12.10 21.22
CA ILE A 614 13.23 11.93 20.90
C ILE A 614 13.95 13.29 20.87
N GLY A 615 13.32 14.28 20.24
CA GLY A 615 13.76 15.65 20.12
C GLY A 615 13.06 16.53 21.14
N PHE A 616 12.24 17.47 20.68
CA PHE A 616 11.75 18.57 21.51
C PHE A 616 10.32 18.36 22.01
N GLY A 617 10.00 18.84 23.21
CA GLY A 617 8.64 18.90 23.73
C GLY A 617 8.06 17.52 24.03
N GLY A 618 8.27 16.99 25.23
CA GLY A 618 7.87 15.61 25.57
C GLY A 618 6.37 15.35 25.40
N VAL A 619 5.55 16.37 25.67
CA VAL A 619 4.11 16.37 25.36
C VAL A 619 3.80 17.25 24.15
N VAL A 620 4.28 18.50 24.15
CA VAL A 620 3.95 19.50 23.13
C VAL A 620 5.19 20.13 22.51
N TYR A 621 5.25 20.11 21.18
CA TYR A 621 6.20 20.87 20.38
C TYR A 621 5.47 21.91 19.55
N SER A 622 5.92 23.17 19.58
CA SER A 622 5.39 24.21 18.70
C SER A 622 6.43 25.17 18.13
N ASN A 623 6.38 25.32 16.80
CA ASN A 623 7.10 26.33 16.03
C ASN A 623 6.23 27.57 15.70
N SER A 624 4.98 27.63 16.16
CA SER A 624 4.07 28.70 15.77
C SER A 624 4.01 29.85 16.76
N PHE A 625 4.03 31.08 16.24
CA PHE A 625 3.86 32.30 17.05
C PHE A 625 2.43 32.48 17.60
N SER A 626 1.44 31.74 17.10
CA SER A 626 0.03 31.89 17.47
C SER A 626 -0.48 30.82 18.44
N THR A 627 0.40 29.95 18.93
CA THR A 627 -0.01 28.76 19.71
C THR A 627 -0.78 29.12 20.99
N ASN A 628 -0.35 30.17 21.69
CA ASN A 628 -1.00 30.69 22.89
C ASN A 628 -2.47 31.12 22.69
N LEU A 629 -2.88 31.43 21.46
CA LEU A 629 -4.25 31.84 21.14
C LEU A 629 -5.19 30.64 20.92
N TYR A 630 -4.64 29.50 20.50
CA TYR A 630 -5.42 28.37 19.98
C TYR A 630 -5.19 27.05 20.73
N VAL A 631 -4.23 26.99 21.66
CA VAL A 631 -3.92 25.78 22.44
C VAL A 631 -4.05 26.04 23.92
N ASN A 632 -4.90 25.26 24.60
CA ASN A 632 -5.16 25.36 26.04
C ASN A 632 -5.03 24.00 26.74
N PHE A 633 -4.41 24.00 27.91
CA PHE A 633 -4.35 22.90 28.87
C PHE A 633 -4.98 23.35 30.18
N ASN A 634 -6.19 22.89 30.45
CA ASN A 634 -6.97 23.27 31.61
C ASN A 634 -6.97 22.12 32.62
N ASN A 635 -6.45 22.38 33.83
CA ASN A 635 -6.37 21.42 34.94
C ASN A 635 -5.74 20.06 34.56
N CYS A 636 -4.73 20.07 33.69
CA CYS A 636 -4.06 18.86 33.25
C CYS A 636 -2.93 18.46 34.21
N PHE A 637 -2.68 17.14 34.31
CA PHE A 637 -1.62 16.55 35.12
C PHE A 637 -0.46 16.07 34.24
N PHE A 638 0.77 16.33 34.66
CA PHE A 638 1.98 15.97 33.93
C PHE A 638 2.95 15.27 34.89
N SER A 639 3.40 14.05 34.56
CA SER A 639 4.38 13.31 35.36
C SER A 639 5.40 12.64 34.46
N ASP A 640 6.69 12.80 34.78
CA ASP A 640 7.79 12.02 34.20
C ASP A 640 7.85 12.00 32.66
N ASN A 641 7.40 13.09 32.00
CA ASN A 641 7.52 13.22 30.55
C ASN A 641 8.95 13.64 30.17
N ILE A 642 9.50 13.02 29.12
CA ILE A 642 10.91 13.16 28.75
C ILE A 642 11.02 13.67 27.31
N ALA A 643 11.97 14.57 27.10
CA ALA A 643 12.41 15.04 25.78
C ALA A 643 13.88 15.41 25.84
N PHE A 644 14.52 15.59 24.68
CA PHE A 644 15.84 16.21 24.60
C PHE A 644 15.83 17.61 25.24
N GLN A 645 14.76 18.38 25.00
CA GLN A 645 14.49 19.65 25.69
C GLN A 645 12.98 19.87 25.83
N GLY A 646 12.59 20.44 26.97
CA GLY A 646 11.19 20.75 27.28
C GLY A 646 10.39 19.47 27.54
N GLY A 647 10.59 18.83 28.70
CA GLY A 647 9.91 17.59 29.07
C GLY A 647 8.38 17.65 28.94
N ILE A 648 7.79 18.83 29.15
CA ILE A 648 6.37 19.11 28.89
C ILE A 648 6.22 19.86 27.56
N SER A 649 6.84 21.03 27.43
CA SER A 649 6.62 21.91 26.27
C SER A 649 7.90 22.53 25.72
N TYR A 650 8.01 22.50 24.40
CA TYR A 650 8.95 23.31 23.64
C TYR A 650 8.19 24.29 22.74
N SER A 651 8.52 25.59 22.80
CA SER A 651 7.84 26.64 22.03
C SER A 651 8.82 27.62 21.36
N MET A 652 8.36 28.36 20.35
CA MET A 652 9.22 29.34 19.64
C MET A 652 9.78 30.45 20.55
N ASN A 653 8.99 30.88 21.54
CA ASN A 653 9.38 31.79 22.62
C ASN A 653 8.32 31.70 23.72
N LYS A 654 8.60 32.31 24.86
CA LYS A 654 7.74 32.23 26.05
C LYS A 654 6.35 32.85 25.88
N GLN A 655 6.18 33.83 24.99
CA GLN A 655 4.88 34.46 24.72
C GLN A 655 3.98 33.59 23.84
N CYS A 656 4.59 32.69 23.07
CA CYS A 656 3.94 31.81 22.13
C CYS A 656 3.70 30.41 22.70
N GLU A 657 3.87 30.20 24.00
CA GLU A 657 3.57 28.92 24.65
C GLU A 657 2.08 28.61 24.67
N PRO A 658 1.68 27.33 24.65
CA PRO A 658 0.31 26.97 24.99
C PRO A 658 -0.11 27.57 26.33
N ASN A 659 -1.41 27.85 26.48
CA ASN A 659 -1.93 28.37 27.74
C ASN A 659 -2.17 27.21 28.73
N PHE A 660 -1.39 27.15 29.81
CA PHE A 660 -1.56 26.16 30.89
C PHE A 660 -2.16 26.85 32.12
N THR A 661 -3.28 26.34 32.65
CA THR A 661 -3.93 26.95 33.83
C THR A 661 -3.10 26.82 35.11
N ASN A 662 -2.20 25.83 35.18
CA ASN A 662 -1.30 25.54 36.30
C ASN A 662 0.18 25.80 35.94
N ILE A 663 0.47 26.70 35.01
CA ILE A 663 1.83 26.92 34.50
C ILE A 663 2.87 27.26 35.58
N ASP A 664 2.46 28.00 36.62
CA ASP A 664 3.36 28.41 37.69
C ASP A 664 3.82 27.22 38.53
N GLU A 665 2.91 26.29 38.84
CA GLU A 665 3.23 25.04 39.54
C GLU A 665 4.16 24.14 38.71
N LEU A 666 3.88 24.03 37.41
CA LEU A 666 4.69 23.18 36.51
C LEU A 666 6.13 23.69 36.39
N ARG A 667 6.34 25.01 36.37
CA ARG A 667 7.68 25.63 36.32
C ARG A 667 8.44 25.55 37.64
N GLU A 668 7.76 25.42 38.78
CA GLU A 668 8.40 25.28 40.09
C GLU A 668 8.94 23.86 40.33
N ASN A 669 8.30 22.85 39.76
CA ASN A 669 8.61 21.45 40.02
C ASN A 669 9.80 20.90 39.21
N ASP A 670 10.04 21.43 38.01
CA ASP A 670 11.11 20.96 37.13
C ASP A 670 11.54 22.04 36.12
N TYR A 671 12.82 22.41 36.14
CA TYR A 671 13.37 23.49 35.32
C TYR A 671 13.55 23.09 33.84
N GLU A 672 13.58 21.78 33.53
CA GLU A 672 13.73 21.26 32.16
C GLU A 672 12.38 20.96 31.49
N SER A 673 11.28 21.09 32.22
CA SER A 673 9.93 20.82 31.72
C SER A 673 9.50 21.80 30.62
N PHE A 674 10.03 23.03 30.62
CA PHE A 674 9.75 24.03 29.58
C PHE A 674 11.06 24.50 28.94
N SER A 675 11.06 24.59 27.63
CA SER A 675 12.15 25.19 26.88
C SER A 675 11.62 25.98 25.69
N THR A 676 12.40 26.93 25.21
CA THR A 676 12.06 27.65 23.98
C THR A 676 13.21 27.60 22.99
N ASN A 677 12.93 28.03 21.77
CA ASN A 677 14.00 28.35 20.84
C ASN A 677 14.99 29.33 21.50
N PRO A 678 16.31 29.18 21.29
CA PRO A 678 17.25 30.05 21.96
C PRO A 678 17.04 31.52 21.57
N VAL A 679 17.43 32.43 22.46
CA VAL A 679 17.23 33.88 22.30
C VAL A 679 18.51 34.69 22.51
N LYS A 680 19.51 34.13 23.20
CA LYS A 680 20.80 34.80 23.42
C LYS A 680 21.95 33.80 23.46
N LEU A 681 23.16 34.35 23.37
CA LEU A 681 24.41 33.64 23.61
C LEU A 681 24.98 34.11 24.94
N GLU A 682 25.47 33.18 25.76
CA GLU A 682 26.05 33.49 27.05
C GLU A 682 27.33 32.69 27.29
N PHE A 683 28.34 33.30 27.89
CA PHE A 683 29.57 32.60 28.27
C PHE A 683 29.29 31.60 29.39
N GLU A 684 29.93 30.44 29.35
CA GLU A 684 29.78 29.39 30.36
C GLU A 684 30.23 29.84 31.77
N SER A 685 31.26 30.69 31.82
CA SER A 685 31.75 31.32 33.04
C SER A 685 31.78 32.83 32.86
N SER A 686 31.44 33.57 33.91
CA SER A 686 31.59 35.03 33.92
C SER A 686 33.06 35.40 33.69
N LEU A 687 33.38 35.86 32.48
CA LEU A 687 34.69 36.41 32.15
C LEU A 687 34.93 37.67 33.00
N GLU A 688 36.00 37.69 33.80
CA GLU A 688 36.53 38.96 34.28
C GLU A 688 36.98 39.77 33.06
N LYS A 689 36.26 40.88 32.85
CA LYS A 689 36.21 41.65 31.61
C LYS A 689 37.59 42.15 31.15
N CYS A 690 37.78 42.05 29.83
CA CYS A 690 38.83 42.63 29.01
C CYS A 690 40.12 41.78 28.88
N LEU A 691 40.31 41.18 27.70
CA LEU A 691 41.56 40.52 27.33
C LEU A 691 42.56 41.58 26.86
N SER A 692 43.65 41.76 27.61
CA SER A 692 44.76 42.62 27.19
C SER A 692 45.76 41.79 26.39
N VAL A 693 45.95 42.15 25.12
CA VAL A 693 46.81 41.43 24.17
C VAL A 693 47.72 42.41 23.44
N LYS A 694 48.80 41.92 22.86
CA LYS A 694 49.60 42.69 21.91
C LYS A 694 49.13 42.41 20.50
N SER A 695 49.31 43.39 19.62
CA SER A 695 49.00 43.22 18.20
C SER A 695 49.80 42.03 17.65
N GLY A 696 49.16 41.03 17.05
CA GLY A 696 49.80 39.81 16.55
C GLY A 696 49.80 38.62 17.51
N ASP A 697 49.29 38.77 18.73
CA ASP A 697 49.12 37.65 19.65
C ASP A 697 48.03 36.68 19.15
N ILE A 698 48.24 35.38 19.38
CA ILE A 698 47.24 34.35 19.15
C ILE A 698 46.32 34.32 20.37
N ILE A 699 45.02 34.52 20.16
CA ILE A 699 44.01 34.37 21.18
C ILE A 699 43.54 32.93 21.16
N GLN A 700 43.88 32.22 22.23
CA GLN A 700 43.45 30.87 22.55
C GLN A 700 42.88 30.95 23.98
N ASP A 701 41.98 30.04 24.35
CA ASP A 701 41.37 30.00 25.71
C ASP A 701 40.29 31.04 26.02
N ILE A 702 39.51 31.45 25.01
CA ILE A 702 38.23 32.13 25.29
C ILE A 702 37.25 31.08 25.84
N PRO A 703 36.55 31.33 26.96
CA PRO A 703 35.51 30.46 27.49
C PRO A 703 34.47 30.09 26.43
N ASN A 704 34.02 28.85 26.52
CA ASN A 704 32.93 28.39 25.67
C ASN A 704 31.68 29.24 25.92
N PHE A 705 30.81 29.27 24.91
CA PHE A 705 29.50 29.89 25.04
C PHE A 705 28.39 28.85 24.82
N ASN A 706 27.27 29.13 25.45
CA ASN A 706 26.05 28.33 25.38
C ASN A 706 24.96 29.14 24.70
N LEU A 707 24.04 28.42 24.06
CA LEU A 707 22.79 28.97 23.58
C LEU A 707 21.81 28.96 24.75
N ILE A 708 21.18 30.09 25.01
CA ILE A 708 20.27 30.24 26.15
C ILE A 708 18.89 30.64 25.64
N ASP A 709 17.85 30.00 26.15
CA ASP A 709 16.45 30.29 25.82
C ASP A 709 15.81 31.33 26.77
N ASP A 710 14.50 31.54 26.62
CA ASP A 710 13.73 32.50 27.42
C ASP A 710 13.61 32.14 28.91
N TYR A 711 13.98 30.91 29.29
CA TYR A 711 14.00 30.42 30.67
C TYR A 711 15.37 30.49 31.32
N ASP A 712 16.35 31.03 30.61
CA ASP A 712 17.76 30.93 30.97
C ASP A 712 18.28 29.48 30.98
N ASN A 713 17.57 28.55 30.31
CA ASN A 713 18.02 27.17 30.16
C ASN A 713 19.08 27.06 29.07
N LYS A 714 20.09 26.22 29.32
CA LYS A 714 21.12 25.89 28.33
C LYS A 714 20.51 24.97 27.27
N ASN A 715 20.57 25.40 26.03
CA ASN A 715 20.14 24.61 24.89
C ASN A 715 21.30 23.69 24.47
N TYR A 716 21.06 22.39 24.56
CA TYR A 716 21.94 21.35 24.06
C TYR A 716 22.19 21.49 22.55
N ILE A 717 23.43 21.26 22.12
CA ILE A 717 23.80 21.20 20.71
C ILE A 717 24.00 19.71 20.39
N ILE A 718 23.69 19.32 19.15
CA ILE A 718 23.48 17.92 18.76
C ILE A 718 24.58 17.00 19.28
N ASN A 719 24.17 15.89 19.89
CA ASN A 719 25.07 14.80 20.25
C ASN A 719 25.33 13.90 19.02
N PHE A 720 26.58 13.79 18.61
CA PHE A 720 27.00 13.07 17.40
C PHE A 720 26.83 11.55 17.50
N GLU A 721 26.61 11.00 18.68
CA GLU A 721 26.61 9.56 18.88
C GLU A 721 25.31 8.87 18.44
N GLU A 722 24.20 9.61 18.26
CA GLU A 722 22.87 8.99 18.13
C GLU A 722 22.18 9.12 16.76
N TYR A 723 22.66 9.96 15.83
CA TYR A 723 21.95 10.20 14.56
C TYR A 723 22.86 10.26 13.33
N ASP A 724 22.30 9.85 12.19
CA ASP A 724 22.82 10.13 10.85
C ASP A 724 22.59 11.63 10.57
N THR A 725 23.39 12.50 11.20
CA THR A 725 23.14 13.95 11.23
C THR A 725 23.49 14.60 9.89
N ASP A 726 22.51 15.28 9.28
CA ASP A 726 22.75 16.15 8.13
C ASP A 726 23.63 17.35 8.52
N LEU A 727 24.49 17.81 7.60
CA LEU A 727 25.36 18.96 7.82
C LEU A 727 24.59 20.25 8.19
N GLU A 728 23.33 20.35 7.79
CA GLU A 728 22.46 21.49 8.10
C GLU A 728 22.10 21.58 9.59
N SER A 729 22.24 20.48 10.32
CA SER A 729 21.93 20.39 11.75
C SER A 729 23.01 21.04 12.63
N PHE A 730 24.23 21.26 12.10
CA PHE A 730 25.30 21.96 12.82
C PHE A 730 25.06 23.46 12.92
N ILE A 731 25.51 24.04 14.03
CA ILE A 731 25.56 25.49 14.23
C ILE A 731 26.95 25.98 13.89
N PHE A 732 27.07 26.75 12.83
CA PHE A 732 28.26 27.45 12.36
C PHE A 732 28.21 28.91 12.78
N TYR A 733 29.37 29.48 13.10
CA TYR A 733 29.51 30.89 13.46
C TYR A 733 30.83 31.45 12.95
N SER A 734 30.87 32.77 12.81
CA SER A 734 32.05 33.56 12.47
C SER A 734 32.42 34.54 13.57
N VAL A 735 33.72 34.86 13.63
CA VAL A 735 34.30 35.82 14.56
C VAL A 735 34.85 37.00 13.78
N ASN A 736 34.40 38.21 14.12
CA ASN A 736 34.74 39.46 13.44
C ASN A 736 35.16 40.53 14.45
N VAL A 737 35.92 41.54 14.03
CA VAL A 737 36.21 42.72 14.86
C VAL A 737 35.31 43.88 14.47
N ASN A 738 34.85 44.66 15.45
CA ASN A 738 33.94 45.78 15.22
C ASN A 738 34.55 46.95 14.42
N ASP A 739 35.88 47.14 14.49
CA ASP A 739 36.61 48.18 13.77
C ASP A 739 37.67 47.58 12.84
N THR A 740 37.21 47.15 11.67
CA THR A 740 38.06 46.56 10.62
C THR A 740 39.06 47.55 10.01
N ASN A 741 38.95 48.86 10.30
CA ASN A 741 39.88 49.87 9.78
C ASN A 741 41.11 50.05 10.68
N ASN A 742 41.01 49.66 11.95
CA ASN A 742 42.08 49.80 12.94
C ASN A 742 42.61 48.46 13.46
N ALA A 743 41.86 47.36 13.27
CA ALA A 743 42.29 46.01 13.58
C ALA A 743 41.76 45.01 12.55
N ILE A 744 42.45 43.87 12.41
CA ILE A 744 42.05 42.74 11.59
C ILE A 744 42.24 41.43 12.35
N LEU A 745 41.31 40.50 12.17
CA LEU A 745 41.43 39.13 12.65
C LEU A 745 41.97 38.25 11.51
N THR A 746 42.91 37.38 11.82
CA THR A 746 43.50 36.41 10.86
C THR A 746 43.55 35.02 11.49
N GLY A 747 43.47 33.96 10.69
CA GLY A 747 43.37 32.57 11.17
C GLY A 747 42.04 31.90 10.82
N GLN A 748 41.60 30.94 11.64
CA GLN A 748 40.31 30.27 11.47
C GLN A 748 39.20 31.14 12.08
N LEU A 749 38.51 31.92 11.25
CA LEU A 749 37.46 32.84 11.72
C LEU A 749 36.08 32.21 11.73
N THR A 750 35.90 31.05 11.12
CA THR A 750 34.65 30.28 11.13
C THR A 750 34.83 28.99 11.90
N HIS A 751 33.86 28.67 12.74
CA HIS A 751 33.85 27.44 13.52
C HIS A 751 32.43 26.90 13.67
N PHE A 752 32.28 25.81 14.41
CA PHE A 752 30.99 25.16 14.64
C PHE A 752 30.91 24.68 16.07
N CYS A 753 29.69 24.55 16.57
CA CYS A 753 29.42 24.06 17.90
C CYS A 753 29.39 22.53 17.95
N TYR A 754 29.86 21.95 19.05
CA TYR A 754 29.99 20.51 19.23
C TYR A 754 29.58 20.11 20.66
N ASN A 755 28.68 19.14 20.81
CA ASN A 755 28.11 18.70 22.10
C ASN A 755 27.38 19.81 22.86
N GLU A 756 27.68 20.08 24.13
CA GLU A 756 26.89 21.02 24.94
C GLU A 756 27.35 22.48 24.82
N TYR A 757 28.43 22.74 24.08
CA TYR A 757 29.07 24.05 24.07
C TYR A 757 29.68 24.42 22.72
N CYS A 758 29.87 25.72 22.51
CA CYS A 758 30.56 26.25 21.34
C CYS A 758 31.91 26.82 21.76
N SER A 759 33.01 26.24 21.26
CA SER A 759 34.37 26.68 21.57
C SER A 759 34.86 27.74 20.60
N TRP A 760 35.47 28.82 21.08
CA TRP A 760 36.02 29.82 20.16
C TRP A 760 37.17 29.26 19.32
N PRO A 761 37.25 29.58 18.02
CA PRO A 761 38.40 29.19 17.23
C PRO A 761 39.62 30.01 17.67
N SER A 762 40.82 29.47 17.46
CA SER A 762 42.05 30.23 17.65
C SER A 762 42.24 31.25 16.51
N PHE A 763 42.39 32.53 16.85
CA PHE A 763 42.64 33.60 15.87
C PHE A 763 43.70 34.58 16.35
N ILE A 764 44.30 35.31 15.42
CA ILE A 764 45.29 36.34 15.65
C ILE A 764 44.65 37.71 15.42
N ILE A 765 44.73 38.61 16.39
CA ILE A 765 44.29 39.99 16.24
C ILE A 765 45.49 40.90 15.98
N THR A 766 45.49 41.66 14.87
CA THR A 766 46.54 42.62 14.56
C THR A 766 45.92 44.00 14.33
N GLY A 767 46.38 45.03 15.02
CA GLY A 767 45.80 46.36 14.95
C GLY A 767 46.60 47.44 15.66
N ASN A 768 46.11 48.68 15.58
CA ASN A 768 46.66 49.81 16.34
C ASN A 768 46.36 49.63 17.84
N PRO A 769 47.15 50.21 18.77
CA PRO A 769 46.81 50.20 20.18
C PRO A 769 45.44 50.84 20.44
N GLY A 770 44.60 50.20 21.25
CA GLY A 770 43.23 50.65 21.46
C GLY A 770 42.32 49.57 22.02
N ASN A 771 41.06 49.93 22.28
CA ASN A 771 40.03 49.02 22.75
C ASN A 771 39.12 48.63 21.58
N TYR A 772 39.03 47.33 21.33
CA TYR A 772 38.27 46.72 20.25
C TYR A 772 37.24 45.77 20.83
N LYS A 773 36.22 45.46 20.02
CA LYS A 773 35.28 44.39 20.34
C LYS A 773 35.36 43.32 19.29
N VAL A 774 35.60 42.09 19.75
CA VAL A 774 35.47 40.91 18.90
C VAL A 774 34.05 40.38 19.06
N GLN A 775 33.35 40.26 17.94
CA GLN A 775 31.95 39.87 17.82
C GLN A 775 31.86 38.47 17.21
N LEU A 776 31.15 37.59 17.89
CA LEU A 776 30.73 36.31 17.35
C LEU A 776 29.34 36.43 16.73
N ARG A 777 29.17 35.89 15.52
CA ARG A 777 27.91 35.89 14.77
C ARG A 777 27.60 34.48 14.28
N LEU A 778 26.39 34.00 14.53
CA LEU A 778 25.93 32.74 13.96
C LEU A 778 25.73 32.89 12.44
N GLU A 779 26.27 31.95 11.67
CA GLU A 779 26.11 31.85 10.22
C GLU A 779 24.88 30.99 9.86
N ASN A 780 24.59 29.97 10.67
CA ASN A 780 23.33 29.23 10.64
C ASN A 780 22.90 28.87 12.08
N TYR A 781 21.75 28.21 12.21
CA TYR A 781 21.08 27.97 13.49
C TYR A 781 20.92 26.47 13.81
N GLY A 782 21.48 25.59 12.97
CA GLY A 782 21.34 24.14 13.14
C GLY A 782 19.89 23.68 13.15
N ILE A 783 19.53 22.87 14.14
CA ILE A 783 18.15 22.39 14.39
C ILE A 783 17.19 23.47 14.92
N TYR A 784 17.72 24.62 15.34
CA TYR A 784 16.92 25.72 15.86
C TYR A 784 16.34 26.58 14.73
N LYS A 785 15.15 27.14 14.97
CA LYS A 785 14.60 28.16 14.08
C LYS A 785 15.44 29.41 14.20
N LYS A 786 15.63 30.14 13.09
CA LYS A 786 16.36 31.41 13.10
C LYS A 786 15.81 32.37 14.17
N PHE A 787 16.70 32.92 14.99
CA PHE A 787 16.37 33.87 16.05
C PHE A 787 17.28 35.10 16.03
N ASP A 788 16.76 36.21 16.56
CA ASP A 788 17.48 37.48 16.60
C ASP A 788 18.42 37.52 17.80
N ILE A 789 19.72 37.47 17.53
CA ILE A 789 20.77 37.45 18.56
C ILE A 789 21.60 38.73 18.49
N SER A 790 21.82 39.34 19.65
CA SER A 790 22.91 40.32 19.77
C SER A 790 24.24 39.58 19.70
N PRO A 791 25.19 39.98 18.82
CA PRO A 791 26.47 39.29 18.71
C PRO A 791 27.13 39.17 20.08
N LEU A 792 27.71 38.02 20.38
CA LEU A 792 28.46 37.83 21.62
C LEU A 792 29.76 38.62 21.51
N GLU A 793 29.94 39.62 22.37
CA GLU A 793 31.08 40.55 22.30
C GLU A 793 32.10 40.27 23.40
N ILE A 794 33.38 40.33 23.03
CA ILE A 794 34.51 40.32 23.96
C ILE A 794 35.28 41.62 23.78
N ASP A 795 35.49 42.34 24.87
CA ASP A 795 36.36 43.51 24.90
C ASP A 795 37.82 43.07 24.87
N ILE A 796 38.57 43.56 23.88
CA ILE A 796 39.99 43.29 23.70
C ILE A 796 40.76 44.60 23.67
N THR A 797 41.75 44.75 24.54
CA THR A 797 42.66 45.89 24.52
C THR A 797 43.95 45.47 23.84
N ILE A 798 44.27 46.10 22.71
CA ILE A 798 45.58 45.98 22.08
C ILE A 798 46.52 46.97 22.79
N GLU A 799 47.50 46.46 23.54
CA GLU A 799 48.48 47.26 24.24
C GLU A 799 49.52 47.89 23.30
N GLU A 800 50.14 48.97 23.76
CA GLU A 800 51.32 49.52 23.07
C GLU A 800 52.49 48.54 23.10
N CYS A 801 53.18 48.43 21.96
CA CYS A 801 54.32 47.53 21.81
C CYS A 801 55.56 48.07 22.53
N ASN A 802 55.81 47.61 23.75
CA ASN A 802 56.99 47.97 24.54
C ASN A 802 58.24 47.17 24.13
N LYS A 803 59.45 47.74 24.27
CA LYS A 803 60.71 47.00 24.07
C LYS A 803 60.77 45.81 25.05
N PRO A 804 61.22 44.61 24.66
CA PRO A 804 62.08 44.30 23.50
C PRO A 804 61.36 43.87 22.20
N TYR A 805 60.04 44.02 22.11
CA TYR A 805 59.25 43.57 20.96
C TYR A 805 59.52 44.44 19.72
N ILE A 806 59.44 43.83 18.53
CA ILE A 806 59.58 44.51 17.23
C ILE A 806 58.17 44.78 16.70
N PHE A 807 57.90 46.04 16.32
CA PHE A 807 56.60 46.47 15.80
C PHE A 807 56.66 46.66 14.27
N GLN A 808 56.32 45.60 13.52
CA GLN A 808 56.41 45.57 12.06
C GLN A 808 55.24 44.80 11.45
N ASP A 809 54.81 45.18 10.24
CA ASP A 809 53.84 44.40 9.45
C ASP A 809 54.58 43.22 8.83
N ILE A 810 54.50 42.06 9.47
CA ILE A 810 55.15 40.82 9.00
C ILE A 810 54.33 40.16 7.90
N ASN A 811 52.99 40.29 7.99
CA ASN A 811 52.06 39.52 7.16
C ASN A 811 51.64 40.29 5.89
N ASN A 812 52.11 41.52 5.68
CA ASN A 812 51.72 42.43 4.60
C ASN A 812 50.19 42.66 4.55
N ILE A 813 49.55 42.69 5.71
CA ILE A 813 48.09 42.88 5.83
C ILE A 813 47.70 44.33 6.11
N GLY A 814 48.67 45.25 6.17
CA GLY A 814 48.46 46.67 6.39
C GLY A 814 48.47 47.08 7.87
N PHE A 815 48.55 46.13 8.79
CA PHE A 815 48.65 46.37 10.24
C PHE A 815 49.97 45.80 10.79
N LYS A 816 50.57 46.50 11.75
CA LYS A 816 51.84 46.09 12.38
C LYS A 816 51.56 45.16 13.55
N SER A 817 52.31 44.06 13.63
CA SER A 817 52.30 43.12 14.75
C SER A 817 53.48 43.43 15.68
N CYS A 818 53.31 43.13 16.96
CA CYS A 818 54.25 43.26 18.05
C CYS A 818 54.68 41.85 18.48
N TYR A 819 55.88 41.45 18.11
CA TYR A 819 56.35 40.08 18.32
C TYR A 819 57.78 40.09 18.83
N LEU A 820 58.15 39.02 19.53
CA LEU A 820 59.54 38.67 19.76
C LEU A 820 60.04 37.96 18.51
N PRO A 821 61.19 38.35 17.93
CA PRO A 821 61.73 37.67 16.76
C PRO A 821 62.04 36.21 17.10
N GLU A 822 61.22 35.32 16.55
CA GLU A 822 61.34 33.88 16.70
C GLU A 822 61.65 33.28 15.32
N CYS A 823 62.58 32.32 15.26
CA CYS A 823 62.91 31.64 14.02
C CYS A 823 62.44 30.19 14.19
N ASP A 824 61.36 29.83 13.47
CA ASP A 824 60.75 28.48 13.51
C ASP A 824 61.77 27.39 13.17
N PHE A 825 62.76 27.75 12.35
CA PHE A 825 63.95 26.95 12.09
C PHE A 825 65.10 27.49 12.93
N SER A 826 65.74 26.61 13.71
CA SER A 826 67.00 26.92 14.38
C SER A 826 67.95 27.58 13.38
N CYS A 827 68.43 28.79 13.70
CA CYS A 827 69.50 29.47 12.94
C CYS A 827 70.83 28.71 12.95
N ASN A 828 70.83 27.42 13.31
CA ASN A 828 71.97 26.54 13.58
C ASN A 828 72.98 27.22 14.50
N THR A 829 74.05 27.75 13.93
CA THR A 829 75.14 28.43 14.65
C THR A 829 75.04 29.96 14.60
N GLY A 830 74.03 30.53 13.94
CA GLY A 830 73.74 31.96 13.85
C GLY A 830 72.72 32.46 14.88
N LYS A 831 72.52 33.79 14.96
CA LYS A 831 71.54 34.42 15.86
C LYS A 831 70.31 34.91 15.08
N CYS A 832 69.11 34.60 15.57
CA CYS A 832 67.86 35.10 15.00
C CYS A 832 67.77 36.60 15.29
N VAL A 833 67.76 37.43 14.24
CA VAL A 833 67.73 38.90 14.36
C VAL A 833 66.40 39.50 13.93
N ASN A 834 65.58 38.73 13.20
CA ASN A 834 64.18 39.02 12.86
C ASN A 834 63.45 37.69 12.57
N THR A 835 62.12 37.65 12.51
CA THR A 835 61.36 36.39 12.27
C THR A 835 61.86 35.70 11.01
N ASN A 836 62.39 34.48 11.17
CA ASN A 836 62.98 33.71 10.07
C ASN A 836 64.11 34.42 9.29
N VAL A 837 64.82 35.35 9.94
CA VAL A 837 66.03 36.02 9.42
C VAL A 837 67.18 35.81 10.41
N CYS A 838 68.11 34.95 10.02
CA CYS A 838 69.28 34.61 10.82
C CYS A 838 70.49 35.43 10.39
N ASN A 839 71.24 35.97 11.36
CA ASN A 839 72.58 36.49 11.10
C ASN A 839 73.60 35.33 11.09
N CYS A 840 74.18 35.05 9.92
CA CYS A 840 75.03 33.90 9.64
C CYS A 840 76.53 34.21 9.57
N GLU A 841 76.94 35.46 9.87
CA GLU A 841 78.32 35.96 9.68
C GLU A 841 79.40 35.15 10.44
N GLU A 842 79.02 34.42 11.49
CA GLU A 842 79.93 33.59 12.29
C GLU A 842 79.88 32.08 11.94
N SER A 843 79.10 31.66 10.94
CA SER A 843 78.88 30.24 10.59
C SER A 843 79.59 29.77 9.31
N LYS A 844 79.85 28.45 9.18
CA LYS A 844 80.41 27.81 7.96
C LYS A 844 79.36 27.55 6.86
N TYR A 845 78.15 28.09 7.03
CA TYR A 845 76.97 27.84 6.21
C TYR A 845 76.49 29.16 5.62
N THR A 846 75.95 29.13 4.40
CA THR A 846 75.34 30.28 3.74
C THR A 846 73.81 30.15 3.77
N GLY A 847 73.08 31.11 3.20
CA GLY A 847 71.61 31.03 3.08
C GLY A 847 70.84 31.69 4.23
N LYS A 848 69.52 31.83 4.03
CA LYS A 848 68.61 32.62 4.89
C LYS A 848 68.54 32.13 6.35
N TYR A 849 68.83 30.85 6.59
CA TYR A 849 68.79 30.19 7.91
C TYR A 849 70.14 29.64 8.38
N CYS A 850 71.25 30.06 7.77
CA CYS A 850 72.60 29.56 8.08
C CYS A 850 72.70 28.02 7.98
N ASN A 851 72.05 27.44 6.96
CA ASN A 851 71.93 25.99 6.78
C ASN A 851 72.31 25.51 5.36
N GLU A 852 72.66 26.42 4.45
CA GLU A 852 73.09 26.03 3.10
C GLU A 852 74.59 25.74 3.10
N PHE A 853 74.96 24.53 2.67
CA PHE A 853 76.36 24.22 2.34
C PHE A 853 76.71 24.81 0.97
N TYR A 854 78.00 25.11 0.75
CA TYR A 854 78.50 25.50 -0.58
C TYR A 854 78.10 24.48 -1.67
N LYS A 855 77.69 25.01 -2.82
CA LYS A 855 77.12 24.29 -3.97
C LYS A 855 77.99 23.08 -4.37
N LEU A 856 77.45 21.87 -4.24
CA LEU A 856 78.13 20.63 -4.64
C LEU A 856 78.15 20.48 -6.17
N GLU A 857 79.31 20.09 -6.73
CA GLU A 857 79.46 19.81 -8.16
C GLU A 857 78.76 18.50 -8.56
N ARG A 858 77.84 18.60 -9.53
CA ARG A 858 77.09 17.49 -10.10
C ARG A 858 78.03 16.59 -10.93
N LYS A 859 78.11 15.29 -10.59
CA LYS A 859 78.90 14.32 -11.36
C LYS A 859 78.25 14.02 -12.72
N LYS A 860 78.80 14.60 -13.80
CA LYS A 860 78.35 14.41 -15.20
C LYS A 860 78.21 12.94 -15.65
N SER A 861 78.90 12.01 -14.98
CA SER A 861 78.80 10.57 -15.27
C SER A 861 77.43 9.99 -14.92
N LEU A 862 76.80 10.42 -13.82
CA LEU A 862 75.46 9.96 -13.43
C LEU A 862 74.39 10.47 -14.39
N ASP A 863 74.51 11.72 -14.82
CA ASP A 863 73.59 12.32 -15.81
C ASP A 863 73.61 11.57 -17.15
N THR A 864 74.80 11.14 -17.57
CA THR A 864 74.97 10.33 -18.79
C THR A 864 74.31 8.96 -18.64
N ILE A 865 74.46 8.30 -17.48
CA ILE A 865 73.84 7.01 -17.19
C ILE A 865 72.31 7.14 -17.23
N PHE A 866 71.73 8.12 -16.53
CA PHE A 866 70.28 8.32 -16.52
C PHE A 866 69.71 8.65 -17.90
N ARG A 867 70.45 9.39 -18.73
CA ARG A 867 70.03 9.72 -20.10
C ARG A 867 69.98 8.48 -21.01
N VAL A 868 70.95 7.57 -20.88
CA VAL A 868 70.97 6.30 -21.63
C VAL A 868 69.81 5.41 -21.18
N ILE A 869 69.60 5.27 -19.86
CA ILE A 869 68.49 4.48 -19.31
C ILE A 869 67.14 5.03 -19.78
N ALA A 870 66.94 6.35 -19.73
CA ALA A 870 65.69 6.97 -20.16
C ALA A 870 65.41 6.79 -21.66
N MET A 871 66.42 6.88 -22.54
CA MET A 871 66.26 6.60 -23.98
C MET A 871 65.84 5.14 -24.22
N PHE A 872 66.50 4.21 -23.52
CA PHE A 872 66.22 2.79 -23.64
C PHE A 872 64.79 2.46 -23.19
N LEU A 873 64.36 3.01 -22.05
CA LEU A 873 62.99 2.85 -21.55
C LEU A 873 61.96 3.45 -22.51
N LEU A 874 62.24 4.63 -23.09
CA LEU A 874 61.36 5.25 -24.07
C LEU A 874 61.18 4.36 -25.32
N LEU A 875 62.26 3.79 -25.85
CA LEU A 875 62.21 2.87 -26.99
C LEU A 875 61.40 1.60 -26.68
N ILE A 876 61.59 1.03 -25.49
CA ILE A 876 60.78 -0.11 -25.02
C ILE A 876 59.30 0.27 -24.95
N THR A 877 58.96 1.43 -24.37
CA THR A 877 57.55 1.86 -24.27
C THR A 877 56.89 2.01 -25.63
N ILE A 878 57.60 2.56 -26.63
CA ILE A 878 57.10 2.66 -28.01
C ILE A 878 56.89 1.27 -28.63
N ALA A 879 57.85 0.34 -28.44
CA ALA A 879 57.71 -1.03 -28.93
C ALA A 879 56.53 -1.76 -28.29
N ILE A 880 56.26 -1.53 -27.00
CA ILE A 880 55.09 -2.08 -26.29
C ILE A 880 53.78 -1.49 -26.83
N ILE A 881 53.71 -0.18 -27.09
CA ILE A 881 52.52 0.45 -27.72
C ILE A 881 52.21 -0.22 -29.07
N ILE A 882 53.24 -0.40 -29.91
CA ILE A 882 53.11 -1.06 -31.22
C ILE A 882 52.66 -2.51 -31.03
N SER A 883 53.23 -3.23 -30.06
CA SER A 883 52.88 -4.62 -29.77
C SER A 883 51.42 -4.77 -29.30
N ILE A 884 50.95 -3.90 -28.40
CA ILE A 884 49.55 -3.87 -27.95
C ILE A 884 48.60 -3.55 -29.11
N TYR A 885 48.99 -2.62 -29.98
CA TYR A 885 48.20 -2.27 -31.16
C TYR A 885 48.05 -3.46 -32.14
N LEU A 886 49.15 -4.16 -32.44
CA LEU A 886 49.13 -5.34 -33.31
C LEU A 886 48.36 -6.51 -32.69
N LEU A 887 48.44 -6.66 -31.36
CA LEU A 887 47.79 -7.73 -30.61
C LEU A 887 46.42 -7.34 -30.03
N ARG A 888 45.81 -6.22 -30.44
CA ARG A 888 44.56 -5.69 -29.86
C ARG A 888 43.36 -6.64 -29.94
N ASN A 889 43.41 -7.61 -30.85
CA ASN A 889 42.36 -8.62 -31.02
C ASN A 889 42.59 -9.88 -30.15
N ASN A 890 43.72 -9.98 -29.45
CA ASN A 890 43.99 -11.10 -28.56
C ASN A 890 43.10 -11.03 -27.30
N ILE A 891 42.43 -12.13 -26.97
CA ILE A 891 41.44 -12.17 -25.87
C ILE A 891 42.04 -11.79 -24.51
N VAL A 892 43.32 -12.09 -24.27
CA VAL A 892 44.03 -11.74 -23.03
C VAL A 892 44.21 -10.22 -22.93
N ILE A 893 44.54 -9.57 -24.05
CA ILE A 893 44.75 -8.12 -24.10
C ILE A 893 43.41 -7.37 -24.03
N ILE A 894 42.37 -7.88 -24.69
CA ILE A 894 40.99 -7.35 -24.58
C ILE A 894 40.52 -7.40 -23.12
N SER A 895 40.71 -8.55 -22.45
CA SER A 895 40.30 -8.75 -21.05
C SER A 895 41.03 -7.84 -20.07
N ALA A 896 42.28 -7.47 -20.37
CA ALA A 896 43.07 -6.58 -19.53
C ALA A 896 42.67 -5.08 -19.67
N GLY A 897 41.78 -4.75 -20.61
CA GLY A 897 41.32 -3.38 -20.85
C GLY A 897 42.34 -2.55 -21.62
N ILE A 898 42.31 -2.67 -22.96
CA ILE A 898 43.24 -2.04 -23.92
C ILE A 898 43.42 -0.53 -23.64
N ILE A 899 42.33 0.17 -23.37
CA ILE A 899 42.33 1.60 -23.12
C ILE A 899 43.19 1.97 -21.90
N PHE A 900 43.03 1.25 -20.78
CA PHE A 900 43.82 1.52 -19.57
C PHE A 900 45.30 1.22 -19.78
N GLN A 901 45.63 0.22 -20.59
CA GLN A 901 47.02 -0.09 -20.91
C GLN A 901 47.69 1.05 -21.70
N TYR A 902 46.98 1.66 -22.66
CA TYR A 902 47.50 2.82 -23.37
C TYR A 902 47.72 4.02 -22.44
N ILE A 903 46.78 4.30 -21.54
CA ILE A 903 46.91 5.41 -20.58
C ILE A 903 48.13 5.22 -19.67
N ILE A 904 48.33 4.01 -19.15
CA ILE A 904 49.48 3.68 -18.31
C ILE A 904 50.79 3.90 -19.07
N ILE A 905 50.89 3.42 -20.33
CA ILE A 905 52.12 3.57 -21.10
C ILE A 905 52.39 5.04 -21.46
N ILE A 906 51.35 5.83 -21.76
CA ILE A 906 51.48 7.28 -21.95
C ILE A 906 52.02 7.93 -20.66
N GLY A 907 51.52 7.55 -19.49
CA GLY A 907 52.04 8.03 -18.22
C GLY A 907 53.52 7.69 -18.00
N ILE A 908 53.94 6.47 -18.37
CA ILE A 908 55.36 6.06 -18.31
C ILE A 908 56.22 6.89 -19.28
N MET A 909 55.72 7.19 -20.48
CA MET A 909 56.41 8.06 -21.42
C MET A 909 56.60 9.47 -20.85
N LEU A 910 55.58 10.06 -20.22
CA LEU A 910 55.69 11.36 -19.56
C LEU A 910 56.75 11.36 -18.45
N ASN A 911 56.81 10.29 -17.65
CA ASN A 911 57.85 10.10 -16.63
C ASN A 911 59.26 9.95 -17.23
N CYS A 912 59.40 9.30 -18.38
CA CYS A 912 60.69 9.23 -19.09
C CYS A 912 61.11 10.61 -19.59
N ILE A 913 60.18 11.40 -20.14
CA ILE A 913 60.45 12.79 -20.58
C ILE A 913 60.83 13.67 -19.39
N TYR A 914 60.16 13.51 -18.24
CA TYR A 914 60.52 14.16 -16.99
C TYR A 914 61.98 13.88 -16.58
N LEU A 915 62.43 12.63 -16.69
CA LEU A 915 63.83 12.27 -16.41
C LEU A 915 64.80 13.02 -17.34
N PHE A 916 64.48 13.17 -18.63
CA PHE A 916 65.31 13.96 -19.56
C PHE A 916 65.42 15.44 -19.14
N ILE A 917 64.30 16.05 -18.76
CA ILE A 917 64.26 17.46 -18.35
C ILE A 917 65.01 17.66 -17.04
N SER A 918 64.91 16.71 -16.12
CA SER A 918 65.63 16.73 -14.83
C SER A 918 67.16 16.68 -14.99
N ILE A 919 67.65 16.22 -16.16
CA ILE A 919 69.08 16.13 -16.50
C ILE A 919 69.60 17.41 -17.20
N ILE A 920 68.74 18.35 -17.59
CA ILE A 920 69.18 19.61 -18.20
C ILE A 920 69.94 20.45 -17.15
N ASN A 921 71.16 20.89 -17.51
CA ASN A 921 72.07 21.59 -16.60
C ASN A 921 71.51 22.93 -16.09
N GLU A 922 70.73 23.62 -16.92
CA GLU A 922 70.11 24.90 -16.58
C GLU A 922 68.60 24.72 -16.37
N LYS A 923 68.19 24.73 -15.10
CA LYS A 923 66.78 24.72 -14.75
C LYS A 923 66.22 26.14 -14.83
N THR A 924 65.59 26.46 -15.96
CA THR A 924 64.74 27.65 -16.07
C THR A 924 63.43 27.45 -15.31
N LYS A 925 62.75 28.54 -14.89
CA LYS A 925 61.41 28.44 -14.25
C LYS A 925 60.45 27.59 -15.08
N LYS A 926 60.48 27.74 -16.40
CA LYS A 926 59.69 26.93 -17.35
C LYS A 926 60.05 25.45 -17.27
N ASN A 927 61.34 25.10 -17.21
CA ASN A 927 61.77 23.71 -17.07
C ASN A 927 61.33 23.11 -15.73
N CYS A 928 61.37 23.87 -14.63
CA CYS A 928 60.86 23.40 -13.33
C CYS A 928 59.35 23.14 -13.35
N VAL A 929 58.55 24.07 -13.88
CA VAL A 929 57.10 23.90 -14.01
C VAL A 929 56.76 22.72 -14.92
N PHE A 930 57.43 22.61 -16.06
CA PHE A 930 57.20 21.51 -17.00
C PHE A 930 57.64 20.15 -16.43
N SER A 931 58.74 20.12 -15.66
CA SER A 931 59.19 18.94 -14.94
C SER A 931 58.15 18.50 -13.89
N PHE A 932 57.61 19.45 -13.12
CA PHE A 932 56.58 19.16 -12.13
C PHE A 932 55.28 18.64 -12.79
N LEU A 933 54.83 19.28 -13.88
CA LEU A 933 53.67 18.83 -14.66
C LEU A 933 53.84 17.41 -15.18
N LEU A 934 54.96 17.11 -15.84
CA LEU A 934 55.19 15.80 -16.44
C LEU A 934 55.29 14.68 -15.40
N TYR A 935 55.87 14.97 -14.23
CA TYR A 935 55.95 14.02 -13.12
C TYR A 935 54.55 13.70 -12.58
N ASN A 936 53.76 14.71 -12.24
CA ASN A 936 52.45 14.49 -11.61
C ASN A 936 51.40 13.97 -12.61
N LEU A 937 51.43 14.41 -13.86
CA LEU A 937 50.59 13.84 -14.91
C LEU A 937 51.00 12.39 -15.22
N GLY A 938 52.30 12.10 -15.31
CA GLY A 938 52.81 10.75 -15.48
C GLY A 938 52.36 9.82 -14.34
N PHE A 939 52.50 10.29 -13.09
CA PHE A 939 52.03 9.59 -11.90
C PHE A 939 50.52 9.35 -11.92
N SER A 940 49.72 10.38 -12.17
CA SER A 940 48.25 10.31 -12.16
C SER A 940 47.71 9.35 -13.20
N LEU A 941 48.25 9.36 -14.42
CA LEU A 941 47.82 8.47 -15.49
C LEU A 941 48.15 7.00 -15.18
N ILE A 942 49.29 6.73 -14.53
CA ILE A 942 49.68 5.36 -14.13
C ILE A 942 48.81 4.89 -12.96
N PHE A 943 48.86 5.58 -11.82
CA PHE A 943 48.22 5.11 -10.59
C PHE A 943 46.71 5.31 -10.58
N GLY A 944 46.19 6.39 -11.18
CA GLY A 944 44.75 6.58 -11.36
C GLY A 944 44.12 5.48 -12.23
N SER A 945 44.81 5.05 -13.28
CA SER A 945 44.37 3.90 -14.09
C SER A 945 44.35 2.59 -13.31
N PHE A 946 45.33 2.35 -12.43
CA PHE A 946 45.34 1.17 -11.56
C PHE A 946 44.20 1.18 -10.54
N ILE A 947 43.95 2.32 -9.89
CA ILE A 947 42.86 2.48 -8.92
C ILE A 947 41.51 2.23 -9.59
N MET A 948 41.24 2.88 -10.74
CA MET A 948 39.98 2.72 -11.46
C MET A 948 39.75 1.28 -11.94
N LYS A 949 40.81 0.60 -12.37
CA LYS A 949 40.72 -0.81 -12.76
C LYS A 949 40.41 -1.71 -11.55
N THR A 950 41.04 -1.46 -10.42
CA THR A 950 40.80 -2.22 -9.18
C THR A 950 39.39 -1.99 -8.66
N TYR A 951 38.90 -0.74 -8.69
CA TYR A 951 37.53 -0.39 -8.31
C TYR A 951 36.47 -1.06 -9.20
N ARG A 952 36.71 -1.10 -10.51
CA ARG A 952 35.83 -1.82 -11.43
C ARG A 952 35.77 -3.32 -11.11
N ILE A 953 36.90 -3.94 -10.76
CA ILE A 953 36.94 -5.36 -10.35
C ILE A 953 36.17 -5.54 -9.03
N PHE A 954 36.36 -4.65 -8.06
CA PHE A 954 35.63 -4.68 -6.79
C PHE A 954 34.12 -4.65 -6.99
N ILE A 955 33.59 -3.73 -7.81
CA ILE A 955 32.14 -3.64 -8.07
C ILE A 955 31.60 -4.90 -8.73
N ILE A 956 32.36 -5.50 -9.66
CA ILE A 956 31.97 -6.76 -10.30
C ILE A 956 31.91 -7.90 -9.27
N LEU A 957 32.76 -7.89 -8.24
CA LEU A 957 32.78 -8.91 -7.19
C LEU A 957 31.73 -8.65 -6.08
N SER A 958 31.38 -7.39 -5.79
CA SER A 958 30.54 -7.00 -4.65
C SER A 958 29.03 -6.98 -4.94
N TYR A 959 28.59 -6.84 -6.19
CA TYR A 959 27.16 -6.75 -6.54
C TYR A 959 26.73 -7.91 -7.47
N SER A 960 25.72 -8.70 -7.08
CA SER A 960 25.18 -9.80 -7.91
C SER A 960 24.32 -9.34 -9.09
N THR A 961 23.95 -8.05 -9.17
CA THR A 961 23.05 -7.50 -10.20
C THR A 961 23.67 -6.34 -11.01
N LYS A 962 24.07 -6.67 -12.25
CA LYS A 962 24.18 -5.90 -13.52
C LYS A 962 24.54 -4.39 -13.57
N LYS A 963 24.97 -3.69 -12.52
CA LYS A 963 25.43 -2.29 -12.66
C LYS A 963 26.90 -2.23 -13.08
N VAL A 964 27.15 -2.09 -14.39
CA VAL A 964 28.48 -1.84 -14.96
C VAL A 964 28.73 -0.32 -15.01
N LEU A 965 29.82 0.16 -14.39
CA LEU A 965 30.21 1.57 -14.49
C LEU A 965 30.45 1.97 -15.95
N ASN A 966 29.90 3.11 -16.34
CA ASN A 966 30.12 3.69 -17.65
C ASN A 966 31.59 4.10 -17.81
N GLN A 967 32.19 3.77 -18.97
CA GLN A 967 33.57 4.14 -19.30
C GLN A 967 33.83 5.64 -19.18
N LYS A 968 32.84 6.48 -19.52
CA LYS A 968 32.95 7.95 -19.41
C LYS A 968 33.25 8.39 -17.98
N THR A 969 32.61 7.75 -17.00
CA THR A 969 32.78 8.06 -15.58
C THR A 969 34.19 7.70 -15.10
N LEU A 970 34.74 6.57 -15.55
CA LEU A 970 36.11 6.15 -15.21
C LEU A 970 37.16 7.13 -15.75
N PHE A 971 36.98 7.65 -16.97
CA PHE A 971 37.84 8.68 -17.53
C PHE A 971 37.74 10.00 -16.78
N LEU A 972 36.53 10.39 -16.37
CA LEU A 972 36.31 11.60 -15.59
C LEU A 972 37.11 11.57 -14.28
N TYR A 973 37.13 10.44 -13.58
CA TYR A 973 37.93 10.31 -12.35
C TYR A 973 39.44 10.42 -12.59
N ILE A 974 39.98 9.79 -13.63
CA ILE A 974 41.40 9.90 -13.98
C ILE A 974 41.77 11.35 -14.34
N LEU A 975 40.89 12.03 -15.07
CA LEU A 975 41.05 13.45 -15.42
C LEU A 975 40.95 14.35 -14.18
N MET A 976 40.02 14.09 -13.25
CA MET A 976 39.91 14.86 -12.02
C MET A 976 41.18 14.74 -11.17
N ILE A 977 41.70 13.52 -10.98
CA ILE A 977 42.97 13.30 -10.25
C ILE A 977 44.10 14.09 -10.93
N SER A 978 44.15 14.06 -12.27
CA SER A 978 45.16 14.80 -13.03
C SER A 978 45.00 16.32 -12.92
N MET A 979 43.76 16.83 -12.84
CA MET A 979 43.44 18.25 -12.74
C MET A 979 43.79 18.84 -11.37
N ILE A 980 43.68 18.07 -10.30
CA ILE A 980 44.09 18.50 -8.94
C ILE A 980 45.57 18.97 -8.99
N TYR A 981 46.44 18.16 -9.58
CA TYR A 981 47.86 18.52 -9.70
C TYR A 981 48.14 19.70 -10.65
N VAL A 982 47.24 19.97 -11.61
CA VAL A 982 47.34 21.15 -12.48
C VAL A 982 46.92 22.41 -11.71
N ILE A 983 45.91 22.31 -10.84
CA ILE A 983 45.44 23.41 -10.00
C ILE A 983 46.48 23.76 -8.94
N ASP A 984 47.13 22.77 -8.32
CA ASP A 984 48.20 22.98 -7.33
C ASP A 984 49.34 23.85 -7.89
N ILE A 985 49.65 23.73 -9.19
CA ILE A 985 50.69 24.55 -9.85
C ILE A 985 50.28 26.02 -9.98
N ASN A 986 48.99 26.28 -10.15
CA ASN A 986 48.47 27.64 -10.20
C ASN A 986 48.38 28.27 -8.81
N MET A 987 48.36 27.48 -7.74
CA MET A 987 48.44 27.98 -6.36
C MET A 987 49.87 28.21 -5.87
N VAL A 988 50.85 27.48 -6.44
CA VAL A 988 52.28 27.59 -6.06
C VAL A 988 53.04 28.64 -6.89
N ASN A 989 52.49 29.12 -8.00
CA ASN A 989 52.97 30.34 -8.69
C ASN A 989 52.33 31.59 -8.10
#